data_AF-A0A4T0FFT1-F1
#
_entry.id   AF-A0A4T0FFT1-F1
#
_cell.length_a   1.000
_cell.length_b   1.000
_cell.length_c   1.000
_cell.angle_alpha   90.00
_cell.angle_beta   90.00
_cell.angle_gamma   90.00
#
_symmetry.space_group_name_H-M   'P 1'
#
loop_
_entity.id
_entity.type
_entity.pdbx_description
1 polymer ?
#
loop_
_entity_poly.entity_id
_entity_poly.type
_entity_poly.pdbx_seq_one_letter_code
_entity_poly.pdbx_strand_id
1 'polypeptide(L)'
;MNSYPQMAYSQSPQAATQPAPNSFSHAPLTASAPPGNSIGQTKNRQSDLEEALKQYKKKKPTDRSLPASIQGIESVKEQSRMYDDLSRFEKRMDLISAHKRSQIHDSLQRPTKVTRQLRVFISNTASGQPWQQEQQQAQGETVNFETGAGIPAWTLKIEGRLIDKSTSKASKVPSRKFSSFIKSMVVELDRDPSIYPEPSIVEWHKQPAESEKDGFEIKRRGDQATKVRIILHLDHMPEKYGISEPLAQLLGIKEESRAGIITHMWAYVKQNNLLDKEDRRVIKADAYLKEIFGLDSIYYHELPEVVQKFLIPIEPVVLEYTVMVDKEKTVSQHAWDINIDIEDPIKQKMAETISVYTPNHELTQQISHLDEEISQSAIAVRNAIIKRDFLEEFSKDSAAFIKNWINSQSRDLDLILGTEHANVPLEEMRRADFYRRDWVHEAIIVAESKLLNAIRSGLRFPKPALANRFSTTSKVLQGSSSSTVEDMHDLSAEEILKESGDRKDADLRHFTVNFGPQHPAAHGVLRLILELNGEEILRADPHIGLLHRGTEKLMEYKNYVQALPYMDRLDYSSAMTNELSYTRAVEKLLNIEVPERAAWIRTLFSEITRILNHIMAVLSHAMDVGALTPFLYGFEEREKLMEFYERVSGARLHAAYIRPGGVAFDLPHGLLEDIHKWATQFSSRIDEIEEIVTGNRIWKERTIGVGRVTADEALDYCFSGPMLRGSGIPWDLRKTQPYEKYEEVDFDIPVGENGDCYDRYICRIQEMREAVRIIGQCCNKMPPGPYKIDDHKIVPPPRASMKESMESLIHHFKIFSEGFSVPAGETYTAIEAPKGEMAVHLISDGTNRPYKCKIRAPGFAHLAGADFMSRHHFLPDMVAIIGTSDLVFGEVDR
;
A
#
# COMPACT_ATOMS: atom_id res chain seq x y z
N MET A 1 -21.46 -15.16 66.07
CA MET A 1 -21.04 -16.47 66.63
C MET A 1 -20.61 -17.36 65.49
N ASN A 2 -19.31 -17.69 65.48
CA ASN A 2 -18.57 -18.79 64.85
C ASN A 2 -18.84 -19.09 63.35
N SER A 3 -17.86 -19.14 62.45
CA SER A 3 -16.40 -19.28 62.57
C SER A 3 -15.76 -19.14 61.19
N TYR A 4 -14.70 -18.32 61.09
CA TYR A 4 -13.68 -18.45 60.03
C TYR A 4 -12.76 -19.66 60.31
N PRO A 5 -12.10 -20.20 59.29
CA PRO A 5 -10.64 -20.26 59.39
C PRO A 5 -9.88 -19.87 58.11
N GLN A 6 -8.59 -19.60 58.34
CA GLN A 6 -7.61 -18.90 57.51
C GLN A 6 -6.88 -19.76 56.46
N MET A 7 -6.21 -19.01 55.57
CA MET A 7 -5.23 -19.30 54.51
C MET A 7 -4.16 -20.37 54.76
N ALA A 8 -3.66 -20.98 53.66
CA ALA A 8 -2.21 -21.16 53.40
C ALA A 8 -1.92 -21.47 51.92
N TYR A 9 -0.84 -20.88 51.40
CA TYR A 9 -0.20 -21.11 50.09
C TYR A 9 0.60 -22.43 50.04
N SER A 10 0.69 -23.10 48.87
CA SER A 10 1.95 -23.43 48.15
C SER A 10 1.85 -24.64 47.18
N GLN A 11 2.46 -24.43 46.01
CA GLN A 11 3.19 -25.37 45.13
C GLN A 11 2.47 -26.51 44.35
N SER A 12 2.65 -26.46 43.02
CA SER A 12 2.42 -27.48 41.98
C SER A 12 3.40 -28.68 42.09
N PRO A 13 3.08 -29.91 41.59
CA PRO A 13 3.28 -30.23 40.15
C PRO A 13 2.42 -31.37 39.53
N GLN A 14 2.44 -31.40 38.19
CA GLN A 14 2.34 -32.57 37.27
C GLN A 14 1.02 -33.34 37.01
N ALA A 15 0.71 -33.37 35.70
CA ALA A 15 0.32 -34.50 34.85
C ALA A 15 -0.91 -35.35 35.22
N ALA A 16 -1.97 -35.23 34.40
CA ALA A 16 -2.92 -36.31 34.18
C ALA A 16 -3.29 -36.45 32.69
N THR A 17 -3.34 -37.71 32.30
CA THR A 17 -3.52 -38.40 31.02
C THR A 17 -4.85 -38.19 30.29
N GLN A 18 -4.79 -38.50 28.98
CA GLN A 18 -5.84 -38.55 27.94
C GLN A 18 -7.02 -39.51 28.23
N PRO A 19 -8.07 -39.45 27.38
CA PRO A 19 -8.45 -40.67 26.64
C PRO A 19 -8.61 -40.48 25.10
N ALA A 20 -8.40 -41.61 24.40
CA ALA A 20 -8.32 -41.81 22.94
C ALA A 20 -9.67 -41.78 22.19
N PRO A 21 -9.68 -42.01 20.85
CA PRO A 21 -10.00 -43.38 20.41
C PRO A 21 -9.27 -43.92 19.15
N ASN A 22 -9.03 -45.24 19.22
CA ASN A 22 -9.12 -46.30 18.20
C ASN A 22 -8.38 -46.20 16.84
N SER A 23 -7.29 -46.98 16.75
CA SER A 23 -6.78 -47.61 15.52
C SER A 23 -6.92 -49.13 15.63
N PHE A 24 -7.44 -49.78 14.58
CA PHE A 24 -7.38 -51.24 14.42
C PHE A 24 -6.19 -51.60 13.53
N SER A 25 -5.36 -52.50 14.05
CA SER A 25 -4.17 -53.11 13.45
C SER A 25 -4.50 -54.24 12.49
N HIS A 26 -3.61 -54.53 11.53
CA HIS A 26 -2.96 -55.84 11.41
C HIS A 26 -1.73 -55.79 10.47
N ALA A 27 -0.70 -56.54 10.86
CA ALA A 27 0.62 -56.65 10.23
C ALA A 27 0.74 -57.99 9.43
N PRO A 28 1.93 -58.45 8.98
CA PRO A 28 2.27 -58.69 7.57
C PRO A 28 2.49 -60.18 7.22
N LEU A 29 2.55 -60.55 5.92
CA LEU A 29 3.19 -61.81 5.47
C LEU A 29 3.65 -61.73 3.99
N THR A 30 4.79 -62.40 3.74
CA THR A 30 5.67 -62.46 2.57
C THR A 30 5.22 -63.43 1.47
N ALA A 31 5.54 -63.17 0.18
CA ALA A 31 6.18 -64.13 -0.76
C ALA A 31 6.36 -63.62 -2.22
N SER A 32 7.58 -63.86 -2.74
CA SER A 32 8.02 -64.18 -4.14
C SER A 32 7.90 -63.19 -5.32
N ALA A 33 9.08 -62.81 -5.87
CA ALA A 33 9.35 -62.36 -7.27
C ALA A 33 9.35 -63.56 -8.25
N PRO A 34 9.38 -63.46 -9.63
CA PRO A 34 10.05 -62.45 -10.53
C PRO A 34 9.28 -62.17 -11.86
N PRO A 35 9.85 -61.76 -13.04
CA PRO A 35 10.89 -60.77 -13.41
C PRO A 35 10.40 -59.72 -14.46
N GLY A 36 11.24 -58.72 -14.76
CA GLY A 36 11.51 -58.34 -16.17
C GLY A 36 10.96 -57.01 -16.72
N ASN A 37 11.73 -55.95 -16.52
CA ASN A 37 11.59 -54.59 -17.05
C ASN A 37 11.54 -54.44 -18.58
N SER A 38 10.70 -53.50 -19.05
CA SER A 38 11.03 -52.59 -20.17
C SER A 38 10.15 -51.31 -20.25
N ILE A 39 9.86 -50.64 -19.12
CA ILE A 39 9.10 -49.35 -19.09
C ILE A 39 9.93 -48.21 -18.43
N GLY A 40 11.26 -48.31 -18.48
CA GLY A 40 12.17 -47.34 -17.86
C GLY A 40 12.66 -46.18 -18.74
N GLN A 41 12.42 -46.22 -20.06
CA GLN A 41 13.01 -45.23 -21.00
C GLN A 41 12.04 -44.15 -21.49
N THR A 42 10.74 -44.29 -21.23
CA THR A 42 9.73 -43.31 -21.68
C THR A 42 9.49 -42.17 -20.68
N LYS A 43 9.74 -42.37 -19.38
CA LYS A 43 9.55 -41.31 -18.36
C LYS A 43 10.64 -40.24 -18.38
N ASN A 44 11.90 -40.60 -18.65
CA ASN A 44 12.99 -39.60 -18.69
C ASN A 44 12.95 -38.71 -19.94
N ARG A 45 12.38 -39.16 -21.06
CA ARG A 45 12.19 -38.31 -22.25
C ARG A 45 11.10 -37.26 -22.05
N GLN A 46 10.14 -37.50 -21.16
CA GLN A 46 9.06 -36.56 -20.86
C GLN A 46 9.53 -35.42 -19.93
N SER A 47 10.38 -35.72 -18.94
CA SER A 47 10.98 -34.68 -18.09
C SER A 47 11.92 -33.76 -18.87
N ASP A 48 12.72 -34.31 -19.79
CA ASP A 48 13.65 -33.53 -20.60
C ASP A 48 12.92 -32.64 -21.63
N LEU A 49 11.75 -33.09 -22.12
CA LEU A 49 10.89 -32.29 -23.00
C LEU A 49 10.14 -31.18 -22.24
N GLU A 50 9.69 -31.45 -21.01
CA GLU A 50 9.07 -30.43 -20.16
C GLU A 50 10.07 -29.35 -19.72
N GLU A 51 11.33 -29.71 -19.45
CA GLU A 51 12.40 -28.74 -19.19
C GLU A 51 12.76 -27.93 -20.45
N ALA A 52 12.81 -28.56 -21.63
CA ALA A 52 13.01 -27.87 -22.90
C ALA A 52 11.85 -26.91 -23.25
N LEU A 53 10.61 -27.28 -22.95
CA LEU A 53 9.42 -26.44 -23.16
C LEU A 53 9.32 -25.29 -22.13
N LYS A 54 9.76 -25.51 -20.88
CA LYS A 54 9.90 -24.45 -19.87
C LYS A 54 11.01 -23.46 -20.22
N GLN A 55 12.10 -23.91 -20.85
CA GLN A 55 13.12 -23.01 -21.42
C GLN A 55 12.57 -22.21 -22.61
N TYR A 56 11.68 -22.79 -23.42
CA TYR A 56 11.04 -22.10 -24.55
C TYR A 56 10.05 -21.00 -24.12
N LYS A 57 9.32 -21.18 -23.00
CA LYS A 57 8.37 -20.18 -22.45
C LYS A 57 9.02 -19.07 -21.62
N LYS A 58 10.34 -19.12 -21.38
CA LYS A 58 11.09 -18.13 -20.58
C LYS A 58 12.06 -17.27 -21.40
N LYS A 59 11.90 -17.16 -22.72
CA LYS A 59 12.65 -16.16 -23.49
C LYS A 59 11.90 -14.83 -23.49
N LYS A 60 12.39 -13.89 -22.69
CA LYS A 60 11.95 -12.49 -22.72
C LYS A 60 12.14 -11.92 -24.14
N PRO A 61 11.35 -10.91 -24.56
CA PRO A 61 11.53 -10.18 -25.82
C PRO A 61 12.93 -9.56 -26.01
N THR A 62 13.79 -9.59 -24.99
CA THR A 62 15.13 -9.00 -24.93
C THR A 62 16.26 -10.02 -25.09
N ASP A 63 16.00 -11.23 -25.59
CA ASP A 63 17.04 -12.24 -25.77
C ASP A 63 17.83 -11.98 -27.07
N ARG A 64 18.95 -11.24 -26.97
CA ARG A 64 19.89 -10.89 -28.06
C ARG A 64 20.66 -12.10 -28.64
N SER A 65 20.15 -13.32 -28.51
CA SER A 65 20.82 -14.54 -28.99
C SER A 65 20.31 -14.96 -30.38
N LEU A 66 21.24 -15.09 -31.34
CA LEU A 66 20.92 -15.55 -32.68
C LEU A 66 20.51 -17.04 -32.66
N PRO A 67 19.47 -17.45 -33.40
CA PRO A 67 19.10 -18.86 -33.57
C PRO A 67 20.25 -19.69 -34.17
N ALA A 68 20.41 -20.93 -33.69
CA ALA A 68 21.47 -21.86 -34.15
C ALA A 68 21.39 -22.19 -35.66
N SER A 69 20.23 -21.99 -36.29
CA SER A 69 20.01 -22.18 -37.73
C SER A 69 20.75 -21.15 -38.61
N ILE A 70 21.04 -19.94 -38.10
CA ILE A 70 21.78 -18.90 -38.83
C ILE A 70 23.29 -19.20 -38.86
N GLN A 71 23.80 -19.92 -37.84
CA GLN A 71 25.21 -20.29 -37.73
C GLN A 71 25.65 -21.30 -38.80
N GLY A 72 24.70 -22.01 -39.43
CA GLY A 72 24.94 -22.99 -40.48
C GLY A 72 25.04 -22.42 -41.90
N ILE A 73 24.73 -21.14 -42.11
CA ILE A 73 24.73 -20.51 -43.44
C ILE A 73 26.14 -19.97 -43.74
N GLU A 74 26.80 -20.53 -44.75
CA GLU A 74 28.21 -20.24 -45.08
C GLU A 74 28.47 -18.76 -45.42
N SER A 75 27.48 -18.04 -45.95
CA SER A 75 27.60 -16.60 -46.28
C SER A 75 27.49 -15.65 -45.09
N VAL A 76 26.95 -16.07 -43.94
CA VAL A 76 26.66 -15.19 -42.77
C VAL A 76 27.51 -15.56 -41.54
N LYS A 77 28.28 -16.66 -41.63
CA LYS A 77 29.04 -17.25 -40.53
C LYS A 77 30.06 -16.30 -39.88
N GLU A 78 30.77 -15.50 -40.68
CA GLU A 78 31.76 -14.54 -40.16
C GLU A 78 31.10 -13.39 -39.40
N GLN A 79 30.03 -12.82 -39.94
CA GLN A 79 29.26 -11.75 -39.30
C GLN A 79 28.56 -12.22 -38.03
N SER A 80 28.03 -13.44 -38.03
CA SER A 80 27.43 -14.06 -36.85
C SER A 80 28.44 -14.28 -35.72
N ARG A 81 29.71 -14.56 -36.04
CA ARG A 81 30.77 -14.74 -35.04
C ARG A 81 31.18 -13.41 -34.40
N MET A 82 31.32 -12.36 -35.20
CA MET A 82 31.61 -11.01 -34.68
C MET A 82 30.50 -10.50 -33.76
N TYR A 83 29.24 -10.77 -34.11
CA TYR A 83 28.10 -10.41 -33.26
C TYR A 83 28.09 -11.16 -31.93
N ASP A 84 28.40 -12.47 -31.93
CA ASP A 84 28.47 -13.26 -30.69
C ASP A 84 29.64 -12.81 -29.79
N ASP A 85 30.79 -12.47 -30.38
CA ASP A 85 31.93 -11.91 -29.63
C ASP A 85 31.59 -10.54 -29.02
N LEU A 86 30.85 -9.70 -29.73
CA LEU A 86 30.38 -8.40 -29.23
C LEU A 86 29.33 -8.58 -28.12
N SER A 87 28.37 -9.49 -28.28
CA SER A 87 27.38 -9.82 -27.25
C SER A 87 28.02 -10.36 -25.97
N ARG A 88 29.07 -11.19 -26.10
CA ARG A 88 29.85 -11.71 -24.96
C ARG A 88 30.65 -10.61 -24.28
N PHE A 89 31.23 -9.70 -25.06
CA PHE A 89 31.97 -8.57 -24.52
C PHE A 89 31.05 -7.62 -23.75
N GLU A 90 29.88 -7.29 -24.30
CA GLU A 90 28.86 -6.46 -23.67
C GLU A 90 28.36 -7.10 -22.36
N LYS A 91 27.96 -8.38 -22.39
CA LYS A 91 27.56 -9.11 -21.18
C LYS A 91 28.63 -9.10 -20.09
N ARG A 92 29.91 -9.18 -20.48
CA ARG A 92 31.04 -9.11 -19.55
C ARG A 92 31.19 -7.70 -18.97
N MET A 93 31.07 -6.65 -19.80
CA MET A 93 31.10 -5.26 -19.34
C MET A 93 29.93 -4.94 -18.41
N ASP A 94 28.73 -5.43 -18.70
CA ASP A 94 27.54 -5.25 -17.86
C ASP A 94 27.70 -5.95 -16.52
N LEU A 95 28.22 -7.19 -16.51
CA LEU A 95 28.54 -7.92 -15.28
C LEU A 95 29.56 -7.18 -14.43
N ILE A 96 30.64 -6.68 -15.04
CA ILE A 96 31.68 -5.91 -14.33
C ILE A 96 31.11 -4.60 -13.79
N SER A 97 30.31 -3.89 -14.60
CA SER A 97 29.69 -2.62 -14.23
C SER A 97 28.66 -2.80 -13.11
N ALA A 98 27.81 -3.82 -13.19
CA ALA A 98 26.85 -4.17 -12.15
C ALA A 98 27.55 -4.58 -10.86
N HIS A 99 28.61 -5.38 -10.95
CA HIS A 99 29.40 -5.78 -9.78
C HIS A 99 30.11 -4.59 -9.15
N LYS A 100 30.67 -3.68 -9.95
CA LYS A 100 31.31 -2.44 -9.45
C LYS A 100 30.30 -1.46 -8.87
N ARG A 101 29.13 -1.28 -9.50
CA ARG A 101 28.02 -0.48 -8.94
C ARG A 101 27.54 -1.06 -7.61
N SER A 102 27.38 -2.37 -7.52
CA SER A 102 27.01 -3.05 -6.27
C SER A 102 28.09 -2.92 -5.21
N GLN A 103 29.38 -3.08 -5.56
CA GLN A 103 30.48 -2.83 -4.64
C GLN A 103 30.50 -1.38 -4.14
N ILE A 104 30.30 -0.40 -5.03
CA ILE A 104 30.26 1.02 -4.67
C ILE A 104 29.05 1.32 -3.78
N HIS A 105 27.88 0.77 -4.12
CA HIS A 105 26.65 0.92 -3.34
C HIS A 105 26.76 0.27 -1.96
N ASP A 106 27.29 -0.95 -1.87
CA ASP A 106 27.59 -1.62 -0.59
C ASP A 106 28.63 -0.84 0.22
N SER A 107 29.66 -0.28 -0.44
CA SER A 107 30.65 0.58 0.23
C SER A 107 30.05 1.91 0.72
N LEU A 108 29.09 2.48 -0.01
CA LEU A 108 28.37 3.71 0.36
C LEU A 108 27.38 3.46 1.50
N GLN A 109 26.80 2.26 1.58
CA GLN A 109 25.89 1.88 2.66
C GLN A 109 26.63 1.63 3.97
N ARG A 110 27.91 1.25 3.94
CA ARG A 110 28.72 1.11 5.16
C ARG A 110 29.02 2.49 5.77
N PRO A 111 28.63 2.76 7.02
CA PRO A 111 28.96 4.01 7.68
C PRO A 111 30.46 4.02 8.03
N THR A 112 31.26 4.86 7.35
CA THR A 112 32.63 5.15 7.76
C THR A 112 32.61 6.09 8.96
N LYS A 113 33.02 5.58 10.12
CA LYS A 113 33.06 6.31 11.39
C LYS A 113 34.45 6.89 11.62
N VAL A 114 34.52 8.12 12.11
CA VAL A 114 35.77 8.75 12.56
C VAL A 114 35.71 8.92 14.08
N THR A 115 36.75 8.45 14.78
CA THR A 115 36.91 8.66 16.21
C THR A 115 37.34 10.11 16.49
N ARG A 116 36.55 10.82 17.30
CA ARG A 116 36.81 12.19 17.76
C ARG A 116 36.91 12.22 19.28
N GLN A 117 37.60 13.21 19.83
CA GLN A 117 37.77 13.37 21.28
C GLN A 117 36.78 14.40 21.82
N LEU A 118 35.88 13.98 22.70
CA LEU A 118 35.02 14.85 23.50
C LEU A 118 35.73 15.17 24.81
N ARG A 119 36.02 16.45 25.04
CA ARG A 119 36.65 16.92 26.27
C ARG A 119 35.58 17.41 27.25
N VAL A 120 35.54 16.81 28.43
CA VAL A 120 34.63 17.17 29.53
C VAL A 120 35.35 18.04 30.55
N PHE A 121 34.72 19.16 30.91
CA PHE A 121 35.17 20.11 31.92
C PHE A 121 34.21 20.09 33.12
N ILE A 122 34.78 19.99 34.31
CA ILE A 122 34.03 20.03 35.57
C ILE A 122 34.52 21.23 36.37
N SER A 123 33.57 22.04 36.82
CA SER A 123 33.83 23.19 37.69
C SER A 123 32.76 23.30 38.76
N ASN A 124 33.10 23.89 39.90
CA ASN A 124 32.16 24.18 40.96
C ASN A 124 32.24 25.65 41.38
N THR A 125 31.08 26.21 41.73
CA THR A 125 30.93 27.58 42.22
C THR A 125 30.28 27.53 43.59
N ALA A 126 30.92 28.12 44.60
CA ALA A 126 30.42 28.15 45.98
C ALA A 126 29.79 29.53 46.28
N SER A 127 28.59 29.51 46.87
CA SER A 127 27.80 30.71 47.18
C SER A 127 27.23 30.64 48.60
N GLY A 128 27.25 31.75 49.33
CA GLY A 128 26.67 31.84 50.67
C GLY A 128 27.50 31.15 51.75
N GLN A 129 28.81 30.98 51.54
CA GLN A 129 29.72 30.34 52.50
C GLN A 129 30.08 31.29 53.66
N PRO A 130 30.46 30.76 54.84
CA PRO A 130 30.75 31.59 56.01
C PRO A 130 31.80 32.69 55.76
N TRP A 131 32.84 32.39 54.98
CA TRP A 131 33.89 33.35 54.61
C TRP A 131 33.40 34.43 53.60
N GLN A 132 32.33 34.18 52.86
CA GLN A 132 31.68 35.18 51.98
C GLN A 132 30.71 36.08 52.77
N GLN A 133 30.05 35.54 53.80
CA GLN A 133 29.19 36.31 54.69
C GLN A 133 29.98 37.34 55.51
N GLU A 134 31.23 37.05 55.88
CA GLU A 134 32.13 38.03 56.52
C GLU A 134 32.49 39.20 55.59
N GLN A 135 32.59 38.96 54.27
CA GLN A 135 32.80 40.04 53.28
C GLN A 135 31.51 40.82 52.98
N GLN A 136 30.34 40.19 53.03
CA GLN A 136 29.03 40.82 52.79
C GLN A 136 28.47 41.60 53.99
N GLN A 137 28.91 41.30 55.22
CA GLN A 137 28.58 42.11 56.41
C GLN A 137 29.07 43.56 56.34
N ALA A 138 30.03 43.89 55.45
CA ALA A 138 30.45 45.26 55.18
C ALA A 138 29.44 46.06 54.30
N GLN A 139 28.44 45.41 53.69
CA GLN A 139 27.46 46.01 52.77
C GLN A 139 25.99 45.85 53.19
N GLY A 140 25.71 45.29 54.38
CA GLY A 140 24.41 45.43 55.04
C GLY A 140 23.24 44.64 54.43
N GLU A 141 23.44 43.42 53.94
CA GLU A 141 22.34 42.52 53.55
C GLU A 141 22.01 41.50 54.66
N THR A 142 20.73 41.38 55.02
CA THR A 142 20.19 40.38 55.96
C THR A 142 19.75 39.11 55.24
N VAL A 143 19.97 37.95 55.87
CA VAL A 143 19.57 36.62 55.37
C VAL A 143 18.05 36.54 55.16
N ASN A 144 17.61 36.31 53.93
CA ASN A 144 16.20 36.12 53.58
C ASN A 144 15.88 34.62 53.44
N PHE A 145 15.12 34.08 54.40
CA PHE A 145 14.75 32.66 54.45
C PHE A 145 13.78 32.23 53.33
N GLU A 146 13.07 33.16 52.70
CA GLU A 146 12.11 32.87 51.61
C GLU A 146 12.76 32.78 50.22
N THR A 147 13.84 33.53 49.95
CA THR A 147 14.55 33.52 48.66
C THR A 147 15.79 32.63 48.64
N GLY A 148 16.22 32.11 49.80
CA GLY A 148 17.40 31.26 49.95
C GLY A 148 18.74 32.01 49.86
N ALA A 149 18.72 33.34 49.85
CA ALA A 149 19.92 34.18 49.86
C ALA A 149 20.60 34.13 51.24
N GLY A 150 21.88 33.72 51.26
CA GLY A 150 22.67 33.58 52.48
C GLY A 150 22.75 32.17 53.05
N ILE A 151 22.17 31.15 52.41
CA ILE A 151 22.35 29.74 52.81
C ILE A 151 23.57 29.15 52.08
N PRO A 152 24.50 28.47 52.77
CA PRO A 152 25.65 27.81 52.12
C PRO A 152 25.20 26.81 51.06
N ALA A 153 25.58 27.08 49.82
CA ALA A 153 25.27 26.25 48.67
C ALA A 153 26.46 26.20 47.71
N TRP A 154 26.46 25.18 46.86
CA TRP A 154 27.39 25.10 45.75
C TRP A 154 26.67 24.63 44.49
N THR A 155 27.21 25.05 43.35
CA THR A 155 26.73 24.70 42.02
C THR A 155 27.82 23.92 41.29
N LEU A 156 27.57 22.67 40.95
CA LEU A 156 28.45 21.84 40.14
C LEU A 156 28.05 21.99 38.66
N LYS A 157 29.01 22.31 37.81
CA LYS A 157 28.81 22.52 36.38
C LYS A 157 29.66 21.54 35.57
N ILE A 158 29.00 20.78 34.70
CA ILE A 158 29.59 19.77 33.81
C ILE A 158 29.37 20.22 32.37
N GLU A 159 30.43 20.56 31.64
CA GLU A 159 30.37 20.99 30.24
C GLU A 159 31.20 20.05 29.36
N GLY A 160 30.77 19.78 28.12
CA GLY A 160 31.56 19.00 27.17
C GLY A 160 31.71 19.69 25.82
N ARG A 161 32.91 19.59 25.23
CA ARG A 161 33.20 20.16 23.91
C ARG A 161 33.96 19.17 23.04
N LEU A 162 33.54 19.04 21.79
CA LEU A 162 34.21 18.19 20.80
C LEU A 162 35.50 18.88 20.30
N ILE A 163 36.60 18.14 20.23
CA ILE A 163 37.87 18.64 19.68
C ILE A 163 37.99 18.20 18.22
N ASP A 164 37.87 19.16 17.31
CA ASP A 164 38.14 18.95 15.89
C ASP A 164 39.65 19.08 15.60
N LYS A 165 40.28 17.97 15.18
CA LYS A 165 41.72 17.93 14.84
C LYS A 165 42.04 18.39 13.40
N SER A 166 41.15 19.08 12.68
CA SER A 166 41.45 19.47 11.28
C SER A 166 41.04 20.89 10.91
N THR A 167 42.08 21.68 10.67
CA THR A 167 42.20 22.96 9.99
C THR A 167 41.55 22.97 8.61
N SER A 168 40.37 23.56 8.45
CA SER A 168 39.99 24.32 7.23
C SER A 168 38.68 25.09 7.48
N LYS A 169 38.55 26.24 6.82
CA LYS A 169 37.54 27.28 7.03
C LYS A 169 36.11 26.74 7.25
N ALA A 170 35.50 27.20 8.34
CA ALA A 170 34.06 27.32 8.61
C ALA A 170 33.14 26.50 7.71
N SER A 171 32.94 25.22 8.05
CA SER A 171 31.77 24.49 7.56
C SER A 171 30.55 24.99 8.35
N LYS A 172 29.50 25.44 7.65
CA LYS A 172 28.19 25.87 8.19
C LYS A 172 27.37 24.72 8.80
N VAL A 173 28.00 23.70 9.37
CA VAL A 173 27.29 22.60 10.04
C VAL A 173 27.31 22.90 11.55
N PRO A 174 26.15 23.04 12.21
CA PRO A 174 26.11 23.28 13.65
C PRO A 174 26.77 22.09 14.38
N SER A 175 27.75 22.38 15.22
CA SER A 175 28.40 21.35 16.05
C SER A 175 27.37 20.76 17.01
N ARG A 176 27.22 19.43 17.01
CA ARG A 176 26.34 18.73 17.95
C ARG A 176 26.74 19.05 19.39
N LYS A 177 25.76 19.31 20.25
CA LYS A 177 25.99 19.73 21.64
C LYS A 177 26.23 18.54 22.57
N PHE A 178 26.77 18.79 23.76
CA PHE A 178 27.16 17.77 24.75
C PHE A 178 26.05 16.76 25.06
N SER A 179 24.81 17.22 25.26
CA SER A 179 23.68 16.35 25.60
C SER A 179 23.27 15.39 24.48
N SER A 180 23.71 15.64 23.23
CA SER A 180 23.41 14.75 22.11
C SER A 180 24.16 13.41 22.22
N PHE A 181 25.31 13.40 22.89
CA PHE A 181 26.23 12.26 23.00
C PHE A 181 26.01 11.40 24.24
N ILE A 182 25.06 11.75 25.11
CA ILE A 182 24.81 11.10 26.40
C ILE A 182 23.37 10.59 26.44
N LYS A 183 23.20 9.30 26.76
CA LYS A 183 21.91 8.63 26.95
C LYS A 183 21.35 8.90 28.34
N SER A 184 22.20 8.79 29.35
CA SER A 184 21.89 9.15 30.75
C SER A 184 23.15 9.55 31.52
N MET A 185 22.97 10.36 32.56
CA MET A 185 24.02 10.79 33.47
C MET A 185 23.53 10.59 34.90
N VAL A 186 24.34 9.94 35.73
CA VAL A 186 24.08 9.76 37.16
C VAL A 186 25.19 10.42 37.95
N VAL A 187 24.85 11.26 38.92
CA VAL A 187 25.80 11.95 39.79
C VAL A 187 25.56 11.50 41.23
N GLU A 188 26.49 10.72 41.77
CA GLU A 188 26.49 10.25 43.16
C GLU A 188 27.30 11.21 44.03
N LEU A 189 26.69 11.69 45.11
CA LEU A 189 27.29 12.58 46.10
C LEU A 189 27.55 11.80 47.40
N ASP A 190 28.79 11.83 47.87
CA ASP A 190 29.17 11.22 49.16
C ASP A 190 28.82 12.17 50.31
N ARG A 191 27.57 12.08 50.79
CA ARG A 191 26.98 12.97 51.82
C ARG A 191 26.19 12.17 52.85
N ASP A 192 26.26 12.61 54.11
CA ASP A 192 25.49 12.04 55.21
C ASP A 192 23.98 12.40 55.09
N PRO A 193 23.08 11.41 54.91
CA PRO A 193 21.64 11.65 54.76
C PRO A 193 20.96 12.27 56.00
N SER A 194 21.60 12.17 57.17
CA SER A 194 21.08 12.69 58.44
C SER A 194 21.22 14.22 58.57
N ILE A 195 22.17 14.81 57.85
CA ILE A 195 22.51 16.25 57.90
C ILE A 195 21.84 16.98 56.73
N TYR A 196 21.68 16.30 55.59
CA TYR A 196 21.10 16.85 54.36
C TYR A 196 19.92 15.99 53.89
N PRO A 197 18.67 16.51 53.92
CA PRO A 197 17.48 15.74 53.52
C PRO A 197 17.30 15.61 52.00
N GLU A 198 18.17 16.22 51.19
CA GLU A 198 18.13 16.11 49.72
C GLU A 198 18.77 14.79 49.25
N PRO A 199 18.27 14.17 48.16
CA PRO A 199 18.79 12.89 47.69
C PRO A 199 20.25 13.02 47.22
N SER A 200 21.09 12.09 47.69
CA SER A 200 22.51 12.00 47.36
C SER A 200 22.79 11.61 45.90
N ILE A 201 21.79 11.09 45.17
CA ILE A 201 21.90 10.67 43.77
C ILE A 201 21.06 11.59 42.89
N VAL A 202 21.64 12.05 41.78
CA VAL A 202 20.95 12.84 40.75
C VAL A 202 21.01 12.11 39.42
N GLU A 203 19.85 11.77 38.88
CA GLU A 203 19.73 11.06 37.60
C GLU A 203 19.15 11.99 36.52
N TRP A 204 19.79 12.01 35.35
CA TRP A 204 19.30 12.66 34.15
C TRP A 204 19.20 11.66 33.01
N HIS A 205 18.03 11.61 32.37
CA HIS A 205 17.76 10.79 31.19
C HIS A 205 17.30 11.68 30.04
N LYS A 206 17.84 11.44 28.85
CA LYS A 206 17.47 12.17 27.63
C LYS A 206 16.03 11.86 27.25
N GLN A 207 15.16 12.88 27.20
CA GLN A 207 13.79 12.74 26.69
C GLN A 207 13.74 13.02 25.17
N PRO A 208 12.89 12.33 24.39
CA PRO A 208 12.85 12.47 22.92
C PRO A 208 12.51 13.88 22.39
N ALA A 209 11.89 14.73 23.20
CA ALA A 209 11.40 16.05 22.82
C ALA A 209 12.24 17.23 23.39
N GLU A 210 13.34 16.96 24.10
CA GLU A 210 14.13 18.00 24.78
C GLU A 210 15.19 18.63 23.86
N SER A 211 15.34 19.96 23.91
CA SER A 211 16.36 20.69 23.14
C SER A 211 17.79 20.36 23.60
N GLU A 212 18.72 20.19 22.66
CA GLU A 212 20.12 19.89 22.98
C GLU A 212 20.82 21.02 23.80
N LYS A 213 21.59 20.63 24.82
CA LYS A 213 22.27 21.50 25.80
C LYS A 213 23.78 21.21 25.83
N ASP A 214 24.58 22.24 26.13
CA ASP A 214 26.06 22.18 26.17
C ASP A 214 26.64 21.77 27.53
N GLY A 215 25.82 21.75 28.58
CA GLY A 215 26.24 21.36 29.92
C GLY A 215 25.09 21.24 30.91
N PHE A 216 25.40 20.69 32.07
CA PHE A 216 24.46 20.49 33.18
C PHE A 216 24.93 21.27 34.42
N GLU A 217 23.98 21.87 35.11
CA GLU A 217 24.22 22.59 36.38
C GLU A 217 23.40 21.94 37.49
N ILE A 218 24.08 21.52 38.56
CA ILE A 218 23.47 20.89 39.73
C ILE A 218 23.70 21.80 40.93
N LYS A 219 22.61 22.32 41.50
CA LYS A 219 22.63 23.19 42.69
C LYS A 219 22.25 22.39 43.92
N ARG A 220 23.10 22.39 44.95
CA ARG A 220 22.88 21.69 46.22
C ARG A 220 23.32 22.55 47.40
N ARG A 221 22.65 22.39 48.54
CA ARG A 221 23.03 23.03 49.81
C ARG A 221 24.22 22.29 50.42
N GLY A 222 25.15 22.99 51.07
CA GLY A 222 26.29 22.38 51.76
C GLY A 222 27.45 23.32 52.05
N ASP A 223 28.10 23.09 53.18
CA ASP A 223 29.25 23.84 53.72
C ASP A 223 30.58 23.05 53.64
N GLN A 224 30.52 21.73 53.50
CA GLN A 224 31.68 20.84 53.48
C GLN A 224 32.10 20.39 52.08
N ALA A 225 33.38 20.06 51.94
CA ALA A 225 33.93 19.47 50.73
C ALA A 225 33.32 18.07 50.49
N THR A 226 32.72 17.87 49.32
CA THR A 226 31.96 16.65 48.99
C THR A 226 32.65 15.90 47.85
N LYS A 227 32.85 14.58 47.98
CA LYS A 227 33.28 13.74 46.86
C LYS A 227 32.10 13.41 45.96
N VAL A 228 32.32 13.51 44.66
CA VAL A 228 31.31 13.36 43.63
C VAL A 228 31.79 12.35 42.60
N ARG A 229 30.95 11.37 42.29
CA ARG A 229 31.17 10.40 41.21
C ARG A 229 30.15 10.67 40.11
N ILE A 230 30.62 10.97 38.91
CA ILE A 230 29.78 11.24 37.73
C ILE A 230 29.90 10.05 36.80
N ILE A 231 28.77 9.37 36.56
CA ILE A 231 28.65 8.20 35.72
C ILE A 231 27.94 8.61 34.43
N LEU A 232 28.62 8.51 33.30
CA LEU A 232 28.12 8.90 31.98
C LEU A 232 27.85 7.66 31.11
N HIS A 233 26.60 7.49 30.68
CA HIS A 233 26.23 6.52 29.65
C HIS A 233 26.21 7.21 28.29
N LEU A 234 27.14 6.83 27.41
CA LEU A 234 27.25 7.42 26.07
C LEU A 234 26.13 6.91 25.15
N ASP A 235 25.61 7.79 24.31
CA ASP A 235 24.59 7.50 23.30
C ASP A 235 25.28 7.05 22.00
N HIS A 236 25.39 5.73 21.81
CA HIS A 236 25.97 5.15 20.59
C HIS A 236 24.86 4.83 19.59
N MET A 237 25.00 5.38 18.37
CA MET A 237 24.11 5.07 17.25
C MET A 237 24.90 4.35 16.13
N PRO A 238 24.57 3.09 15.78
CA PRO A 238 23.71 2.13 16.50
C PRO A 238 24.25 1.73 17.88
N GLU A 239 23.36 1.21 18.75
CA GLU A 239 23.71 0.77 20.10
C GLU A 239 24.86 -0.25 20.06
N LYS A 240 25.91 0.02 20.84
CA LYS A 240 27.06 -0.88 20.99
C LYS A 240 26.89 -1.72 22.25
N TYR A 241 27.40 -2.95 22.20
CA TYR A 241 27.42 -3.90 23.30
C TYR A 241 28.85 -4.38 23.52
N GLY A 242 29.20 -4.62 24.78
CA GLY A 242 30.36 -5.42 25.14
C GLY A 242 30.08 -6.89 24.85
N ILE A 243 31.11 -7.64 24.50
CA ILE A 243 31.01 -9.09 24.26
C ILE A 243 31.58 -9.81 25.48
N SER A 244 30.98 -10.95 25.86
CA SER A 244 31.57 -11.81 26.89
C SER A 244 33.01 -12.18 26.56
N GLU A 245 33.88 -12.25 27.58
CA GLU A 245 35.31 -12.48 27.40
C GLU A 245 35.67 -13.72 26.54
N PRO A 246 34.96 -14.87 26.64
CA PRO A 246 35.22 -16.03 25.78
C PRO A 246 34.92 -15.79 24.29
N LEU A 247 33.82 -15.07 23.98
CA LEU A 247 33.41 -14.79 22.61
C LEU A 247 34.23 -13.63 22.01
N ALA A 248 34.67 -12.69 22.85
CA ALA A 248 35.55 -11.59 22.49
C ALA A 248 36.94 -12.09 22.05
N GLN A 249 37.50 -13.09 22.75
CA GLN A 249 38.77 -13.71 22.38
C GLN A 249 38.69 -14.48 21.05
N LEU A 250 37.55 -15.11 20.76
CA LEU A 250 37.33 -15.83 19.50
C LEU A 250 37.21 -14.90 18.30
N LEU A 251 36.46 -13.80 18.45
CA LEU A 251 36.19 -12.85 17.37
C LEU A 251 37.25 -11.76 17.23
N GLY A 252 38.12 -11.59 18.24
CA GLY A 252 39.14 -10.55 18.29
C GLY A 252 38.56 -9.14 18.51
N ILE A 253 37.34 -9.03 19.04
CA ILE A 253 36.58 -7.78 19.18
C ILE A 253 36.08 -7.67 20.61
N LYS A 254 36.24 -6.48 21.21
CA LYS A 254 35.79 -6.19 22.58
C LYS A 254 34.42 -5.52 22.62
N GLU A 255 34.18 -4.59 21.70
CA GLU A 255 32.97 -3.75 21.68
C GLU A 255 32.52 -3.49 20.24
N GLU A 256 31.25 -3.76 19.94
CA GLU A 256 30.70 -3.48 18.61
C GLU A 256 29.17 -3.39 18.61
N SER A 257 28.59 -3.01 17.47
CA SER A 257 27.14 -3.06 17.29
C SER A 257 26.64 -4.50 17.10
N ARG A 258 25.38 -4.78 17.47
CA ARG A 258 24.78 -6.12 17.30
C ARG A 258 24.94 -6.67 15.88
N ALA A 259 24.71 -5.83 14.86
CA ALA A 259 24.85 -6.22 13.46
C ALA A 259 26.31 -6.50 13.07
N GLY A 260 27.25 -5.74 13.63
CA GLY A 260 28.70 -5.97 13.48
C GLY A 260 29.11 -7.33 14.04
N ILE A 261 28.71 -7.63 15.28
CA ILE A 261 29.01 -8.90 15.95
C ILE A 261 28.47 -10.10 15.15
N ILE A 262 27.25 -10.00 14.62
CA ILE A 262 26.67 -11.04 13.76
C ILE A 262 27.46 -11.19 12.46
N THR A 263 27.91 -10.09 11.88
CA THR A 263 28.73 -10.10 10.66
C THR A 263 30.09 -10.75 10.91
N HIS A 264 30.72 -10.46 12.04
CA HIS A 264 31.99 -11.07 12.46
C HIS A 264 31.84 -12.56 12.80
N MET A 265 30.74 -12.94 13.46
CA MET A 265 30.37 -14.36 13.65
C MET A 265 30.17 -15.08 12.32
N TRP A 266 29.50 -14.44 11.36
CA TRP A 266 29.31 -15.02 10.04
C TRP A 266 30.61 -15.13 9.24
N ALA A 267 31.50 -14.13 9.36
CA ALA A 267 32.83 -14.17 8.77
C ALA A 267 33.65 -15.34 9.33
N TYR A 268 33.58 -15.58 10.64
CA TYR A 268 34.21 -16.73 11.30
C TYR A 268 33.64 -18.07 10.79
N VAL A 269 32.31 -18.21 10.72
CA VAL A 269 31.63 -19.41 10.18
C VAL A 269 32.04 -19.70 8.73
N LYS A 270 32.19 -18.66 7.92
CA LYS A 270 32.61 -18.76 6.52
C LYS A 270 34.09 -19.08 6.38
N GLN A 271 34.95 -18.48 7.20
CA GLN A 271 36.40 -18.70 7.17
C GLN A 271 36.75 -20.15 7.58
N ASN A 272 36.01 -20.72 8.52
CA ASN A 272 36.21 -22.09 9.00
C ASN A 272 35.33 -23.13 8.27
N ASN A 273 34.57 -22.74 7.23
CA ASN A 273 33.68 -23.60 6.45
C ASN A 273 32.72 -24.46 7.32
N LEU A 274 32.08 -23.84 8.31
CA LEU A 274 31.23 -24.52 9.31
C LEU A 274 29.76 -24.74 8.85
N LEU A 275 29.44 -24.42 7.60
CA LEU A 275 28.12 -24.65 7.00
C LEU A 275 27.97 -26.09 6.54
N ASP A 276 26.81 -26.70 6.83
CA ASP A 276 26.56 -28.06 6.37
C ASP A 276 26.46 -28.13 4.84
N LYS A 277 27.00 -29.21 4.26
CA LYS A 277 27.09 -29.38 2.80
C LYS A 277 25.74 -29.77 2.17
N GLU A 278 24.89 -30.46 2.94
CA GLU A 278 23.57 -30.91 2.51
C GLU A 278 22.49 -29.85 2.79
N ASP A 279 22.49 -29.27 3.99
CA ASP A 279 21.58 -28.18 4.36
C ASP A 279 22.33 -26.91 4.74
N ARG A 280 22.38 -25.95 3.80
CA ARG A 280 23.05 -24.65 4.00
C ARG A 280 22.42 -23.77 5.07
N ARG A 281 21.33 -24.21 5.72
CA ARG A 281 20.66 -23.52 6.81
C ARG A 281 21.22 -23.88 8.19
N VAL A 282 22.03 -24.93 8.29
CA VAL A 282 22.58 -25.45 9.55
C VAL A 282 24.08 -25.13 9.64
N ILE A 283 24.49 -24.60 10.79
CA ILE A 283 25.88 -24.33 11.16
C ILE A 283 26.31 -25.39 12.16
N LYS A 284 27.36 -26.16 11.84
CA LYS A 284 27.96 -27.14 12.76
C LYS A 284 28.94 -26.42 13.67
N ALA A 285 28.75 -26.52 14.98
CA ALA A 285 29.61 -25.85 15.95
C ALA A 285 30.97 -26.55 16.01
N ASP A 286 32.05 -25.77 15.90
CA ASP A 286 33.42 -26.24 16.16
C ASP A 286 33.64 -26.45 17.67
N ALA A 287 34.71 -27.12 18.09
CA ALA A 287 35.00 -27.41 19.50
C ALA A 287 34.94 -26.15 20.41
N TYR A 288 35.42 -25.01 19.91
CA TYR A 288 35.36 -23.71 20.61
C TYR A 288 33.95 -23.11 20.66
N LEU A 289 33.17 -23.21 19.58
CA LEU A 289 31.78 -22.76 19.57
C LEU A 289 30.88 -23.65 20.44
N LYS A 290 31.21 -24.94 20.52
CA LYS A 290 30.55 -25.91 21.39
C LYS A 290 30.83 -25.62 22.87
N GLU A 291 32.04 -25.19 23.21
CA GLU A 291 32.41 -24.78 24.58
C GLU A 291 31.68 -23.49 25.00
N ILE A 292 31.51 -22.53 24.09
CA ILE A 292 30.87 -21.24 24.37
C ILE A 292 29.33 -21.35 24.38
N PHE A 293 28.73 -22.02 23.38
CA PHE A 293 27.27 -22.09 23.20
C PHE A 293 26.61 -23.33 23.79
N GLY A 294 27.38 -24.39 24.07
CA GLY A 294 26.85 -25.65 24.61
C GLY A 294 25.96 -26.44 23.63
N LEU A 295 25.97 -26.08 22.34
CA LEU A 295 25.14 -26.69 21.28
C LEU A 295 26.01 -27.25 20.16
N ASP A 296 25.63 -28.41 19.63
CA ASP A 296 26.35 -29.10 18.54
C ASP A 296 26.02 -28.55 17.14
N SER A 297 24.82 -28.01 16.96
CA SER A 297 24.35 -27.43 15.70
C SER A 297 23.43 -26.24 15.95
N ILE A 298 23.56 -25.19 15.16
CA ILE A 298 22.77 -23.96 15.26
C ILE A 298 22.14 -23.66 13.90
N TYR A 299 20.85 -23.33 13.88
CA TYR A 299 20.20 -22.87 12.67
C TYR A 299 20.55 -21.40 12.38
N TYR A 300 20.70 -21.05 11.10
CA TYR A 300 21.08 -19.70 10.67
C TYR A 300 20.16 -18.59 11.23
N HIS A 301 18.85 -18.85 11.33
CA HIS A 301 17.88 -17.88 11.83
C HIS A 301 17.94 -17.68 13.36
N GLU A 302 18.47 -18.65 14.10
CA GLU A 302 18.59 -18.61 15.57
C GLU A 302 19.91 -17.97 16.02
N LEU A 303 20.88 -17.82 15.11
CA LEU A 303 22.19 -17.23 15.41
C LEU A 303 22.10 -15.83 16.08
N PRO A 304 21.20 -14.91 15.66
CA PRO A 304 21.02 -13.62 16.34
C PRO A 304 20.48 -13.72 17.78
N GLU A 305 19.75 -14.79 18.12
CA GLU A 305 19.22 -15.03 19.46
C GLU A 305 20.27 -15.66 20.38
N VAL A 306 21.08 -16.57 19.83
CA VAL A 306 22.19 -17.18 20.56
C VAL A 306 23.23 -16.12 20.91
N VAL A 307 23.61 -15.27 19.96
CA VAL A 307 24.56 -14.15 20.18
C VAL A 307 24.04 -13.19 21.24
N GLN A 308 22.72 -12.95 21.30
CA GLN A 308 22.11 -12.02 22.26
C GLN A 308 22.37 -12.40 23.73
N LYS A 309 22.53 -13.70 24.03
CA LYS A 309 22.82 -14.18 25.40
C LYS A 309 24.22 -13.81 25.90
N PHE A 310 25.13 -13.43 25.00
CA PHE A 310 26.54 -13.12 25.29
C PHE A 310 26.87 -11.63 25.12
N LEU A 311 25.84 -10.79 24.89
CA LEU A 311 25.97 -9.35 24.86
C LEU A 311 25.85 -8.78 26.27
N ILE A 312 26.83 -7.97 26.66
CA ILE A 312 26.92 -7.29 27.94
C ILE A 312 26.74 -5.78 27.68
N PRO A 313 26.00 -5.03 28.53
CA PRO A 313 25.95 -3.58 28.40
C PRO A 313 27.35 -2.98 28.57
N ILE A 314 27.65 -1.91 27.82
CA ILE A 314 28.95 -1.23 27.90
C ILE A 314 29.12 -0.57 29.26
N GLU A 315 30.34 -0.64 29.80
CA GLU A 315 30.71 0.01 31.05
C GLU A 315 30.62 1.54 30.91
N PRO A 316 29.91 2.23 31.82
CA PRO A 316 29.79 3.67 31.76
C PRO A 316 31.11 4.37 32.10
N VAL A 317 31.29 5.59 31.59
CA VAL A 317 32.46 6.41 31.92
C VAL A 317 32.28 7.01 33.30
N VAL A 318 33.17 6.66 34.24
CA VAL A 318 33.14 7.16 35.63
C VAL A 318 34.19 8.26 35.81
N LEU A 319 33.74 9.45 36.20
CA LEU A 319 34.58 10.61 36.50
C LEU A 319 34.51 10.92 37.99
N GLU A 320 35.66 10.96 38.66
CA GLU A 320 35.74 11.29 40.09
C GLU A 320 36.16 12.76 40.26
N TYR A 321 35.41 13.51 41.07
CA TYR A 321 35.66 14.92 41.34
C TYR A 321 35.39 15.26 42.82
N THR A 322 36.17 16.16 43.40
CA THR A 322 35.93 16.66 44.76
C THR A 322 35.51 18.12 44.70
N VAL A 323 34.31 18.41 45.20
CA VAL A 323 33.78 19.78 45.29
C VAL A 323 34.44 20.48 46.47
N MET A 324 35.27 21.48 46.17
CA MET A 324 35.98 22.28 47.18
C MET A 324 35.25 23.61 47.41
N VAL A 325 35.05 23.99 48.68
CA VAL A 325 34.21 25.13 49.09
C VAL A 325 35.03 26.38 49.46
N ASP A 326 36.36 26.25 49.41
CA ASP A 326 37.33 27.27 49.88
C ASP A 326 37.42 28.51 48.96
N LYS A 327 36.91 28.43 47.72
CA LYS A 327 36.99 29.51 46.71
C LYS A 327 35.64 29.68 46.01
N GLU A 328 35.35 30.91 45.58
CA GLU A 328 34.10 31.25 44.90
C GLU A 328 33.89 30.43 43.62
N LYS A 329 34.94 30.24 42.82
CA LYS A 329 34.92 29.35 41.65
C LYS A 329 36.18 28.49 41.63
N THR A 330 35.99 27.18 41.61
CA THR A 330 37.07 26.20 41.44
C THR A 330 36.85 25.45 40.14
N VAL A 331 37.88 25.40 39.31
CA VAL A 331 37.89 24.68 38.02
C VAL A 331 38.84 23.52 38.16
N SER A 332 38.45 22.32 37.70
CA SER A 332 39.35 21.18 37.67
C SER A 332 40.61 21.50 36.88
N GLN A 333 41.80 21.14 37.41
CA GLN A 333 43.07 21.26 36.68
C GLN A 333 43.19 20.24 35.53
N HIS A 334 42.42 19.15 35.60
CA HIS A 334 42.43 18.07 34.62
C HIS A 334 41.10 18.07 33.85
N ALA A 335 41.18 17.90 32.53
CA ALA A 335 40.04 17.66 31.67
C ALA A 335 40.01 16.19 31.24
N TRP A 336 38.83 15.61 31.08
CA TRP A 336 38.68 14.22 30.69
C TRP A 336 38.39 14.12 29.19
N ASP A 337 39.24 13.39 28.47
CA ASP A 337 39.10 13.16 27.03
C ASP A 337 38.43 11.79 26.79
N ILE A 338 37.23 11.81 26.20
CA ILE A 338 36.41 10.64 25.90
C ILE A 338 36.38 10.45 24.37
N ASN A 339 36.66 9.24 23.88
CA ASN A 339 36.61 8.95 22.44
C ASN A 339 35.17 8.66 21.99
N ILE A 340 34.69 9.33 20.93
CA ILE A 340 33.35 9.18 20.38
C ILE A 340 33.43 8.99 18.86
N ASP A 341 32.63 8.07 18.34
CA ASP A 341 32.51 7.84 16.90
C ASP A 341 31.47 8.77 16.28
N ILE A 342 31.87 9.53 15.25
CA ILE A 342 30.99 10.43 14.50
C ILE A 342 30.99 10.04 13.01
N GLU A 343 29.86 10.22 12.34
CA GLU A 343 29.73 10.01 10.90
C GLU A 343 30.45 11.10 10.10
N ASP A 344 31.18 10.70 9.05
CA ASP A 344 32.03 11.60 8.28
C ASP A 344 31.22 12.50 7.31
N PRO A 345 31.28 13.84 7.40
CA PRO A 345 30.56 14.76 6.51
C PRO A 345 31.06 14.73 5.05
N ILE A 346 32.20 14.10 4.77
CA ILE A 346 32.73 13.91 3.40
C ILE A 346 31.77 13.08 2.53
N LYS A 347 30.89 12.28 3.16
CA LYS A 347 29.86 11.46 2.48
C LYS A 347 28.83 12.30 1.71
N GLN A 348 28.45 13.49 2.21
CA GLN A 348 27.54 14.39 1.48
C GLN A 348 28.18 14.89 0.18
N LYS A 349 29.47 15.24 0.22
CA LYS A 349 30.22 15.67 -0.97
C LYS A 349 30.42 14.53 -1.97
N MET A 350 30.68 13.29 -1.51
CA MET A 350 30.77 12.13 -2.40
C MET A 350 29.41 11.80 -3.06
N ALA A 351 28.31 11.90 -2.32
CA ALA A 351 26.95 11.72 -2.86
C ALA A 351 26.60 12.80 -3.90
N GLU A 352 26.95 14.06 -3.65
CA GLU A 352 26.80 15.16 -4.62
C GLU A 352 27.65 14.92 -5.87
N THR A 353 28.90 14.48 -5.72
CA THR A 353 29.79 14.23 -6.87
C THR A 353 29.28 13.06 -7.73
N ILE A 354 28.70 12.02 -7.12
CA ILE A 354 28.11 10.87 -7.84
C ILE A 354 26.82 11.29 -8.58
N SER A 355 26.03 12.21 -8.03
CA SER A 355 24.84 12.75 -8.70
C SER A 355 25.19 13.49 -10.01
N VAL A 356 26.37 14.09 -10.09
CA VAL A 356 26.91 14.76 -11.29
C VAL A 356 27.32 13.76 -12.38
N TYR A 357 27.61 12.50 -12.03
CA TYR A 357 27.97 11.43 -12.99
C TYR A 357 26.77 10.53 -13.38
N THR A 358 25.54 10.94 -13.07
CA THR A 358 24.33 10.27 -13.57
C THR A 358 24.34 10.35 -15.11
N PRO A 359 24.10 9.24 -15.84
CA PRO A 359 24.21 9.25 -17.30
C PRO A 359 23.24 10.26 -17.92
N ASN A 360 23.72 11.03 -18.89
CA ASN A 360 22.89 11.96 -19.67
C ASN A 360 21.61 11.23 -20.13
N HIS A 361 20.46 11.73 -19.69
CA HIS A 361 19.14 11.15 -19.95
C HIS A 361 18.90 10.92 -21.45
N GLU A 362 19.42 11.83 -22.28
CA GLU A 362 19.32 11.80 -23.74
C GLU A 362 20.07 10.62 -24.39
N LEU A 363 21.30 10.31 -23.93
CA LEU A 363 22.05 9.15 -24.43
C LEU A 363 21.38 7.83 -24.03
N THR A 364 20.77 7.78 -22.85
CA THR A 364 20.05 6.59 -22.38
C THR A 364 18.77 6.36 -23.19
N GLN A 365 18.06 7.43 -23.55
CA GLN A 365 16.90 7.37 -24.44
C GLN A 365 17.30 6.92 -25.86
N GLN A 366 18.39 7.46 -26.41
CA GLN A 366 18.90 7.05 -27.72
C GLN A 366 19.29 5.56 -27.76
N ILE A 367 19.93 5.05 -26.71
CA ILE A 367 20.25 3.61 -26.60
C ILE A 367 18.98 2.78 -26.55
N SER A 368 17.97 3.19 -25.77
CA SER A 368 16.70 2.46 -25.69
C SER A 368 15.93 2.44 -27.02
N HIS A 369 15.98 3.52 -27.79
CA HIS A 369 15.35 3.61 -29.11
C HIS A 369 16.05 2.68 -30.11
N LEU A 370 17.39 2.68 -30.13
CA LEU A 370 18.16 1.78 -31.00
C LEU A 370 17.91 0.30 -30.65
N ASP A 371 17.77 -0.03 -29.36
CA ASP A 371 17.41 -1.38 -28.93
C ASP A 371 16.01 -1.83 -29.41
N GLU A 372 15.06 -0.90 -29.45
CA GLU A 372 13.72 -1.15 -29.95
C GLU A 372 13.70 -1.40 -31.46
N GLU A 373 14.46 -0.62 -32.24
CA GLU A 373 14.62 -0.81 -33.69
C GLU A 373 15.31 -2.15 -34.03
N ILE A 374 16.33 -2.54 -33.26
CA ILE A 374 17.01 -3.84 -33.42
C ILE A 374 16.04 -4.98 -33.12
N SER A 375 15.21 -4.86 -32.08
CA SER A 375 14.20 -5.86 -31.72
C SER A 375 13.15 -6.04 -32.82
N GLN A 376 12.61 -4.94 -33.36
CA GLN A 376 11.65 -4.96 -34.45
C GLN A 376 12.24 -5.63 -35.71
N SER A 377 13.48 -5.29 -36.05
CA SER A 377 14.21 -5.88 -37.18
C SER A 377 14.44 -7.38 -37.00
N ALA A 378 14.79 -7.82 -35.79
CA ALA A 378 14.99 -9.24 -35.48
C ALA A 378 13.67 -10.04 -35.59
N ILE A 379 12.55 -9.47 -35.14
CA ILE A 379 11.21 -10.08 -35.27
C ILE A 379 10.81 -10.18 -36.75
N ALA A 380 11.05 -9.13 -37.55
CA ALA A 380 10.75 -9.13 -38.97
C ALA A 380 11.55 -10.20 -39.73
N VAL A 381 12.85 -10.33 -39.46
CA VAL A 381 13.71 -11.37 -40.04
C VAL A 381 13.23 -12.77 -39.65
N ARG A 382 12.86 -12.97 -38.38
CA ARG A 382 12.33 -14.26 -37.92
C ARG A 382 11.03 -14.63 -38.64
N ASN A 383 10.12 -13.67 -38.80
CA ASN A 383 8.86 -13.88 -39.52
C ASN A 383 9.09 -14.19 -41.00
N ALA A 384 10.07 -13.54 -41.63
CA ALA A 384 10.44 -13.82 -43.03
C ALA A 384 11.01 -15.24 -43.19
N ILE A 385 11.84 -15.71 -42.24
CA ILE A 385 12.38 -17.07 -42.24
C ILE A 385 11.25 -18.10 -42.07
N ILE A 386 10.35 -17.89 -41.10
CA ILE A 386 9.20 -18.79 -40.89
C ILE A 386 8.34 -18.89 -42.16
N LYS A 387 8.09 -17.76 -42.83
CA LYS A 387 7.35 -17.75 -44.10
C LYS A 387 8.08 -18.51 -45.20
N ARG A 388 9.39 -18.32 -45.35
CA ARG A 388 10.20 -19.04 -46.33
C ARG A 388 10.17 -20.53 -46.08
N ASP A 389 10.45 -20.95 -44.85
CA ASP A 389 10.52 -22.37 -44.49
C ASP A 389 9.14 -23.04 -44.65
N PHE A 390 8.07 -22.34 -44.29
CA PHE A 390 6.69 -22.78 -44.53
C PHE A 390 6.42 -23.00 -46.03
N LEU A 391 6.78 -22.04 -46.88
CA LEU A 391 6.57 -22.15 -48.32
C LEU A 391 7.44 -23.25 -48.94
N GLU A 392 8.65 -23.45 -48.43
CA GLU A 392 9.57 -24.48 -48.91
C GLU A 392 9.10 -25.90 -48.53
N GLU A 393 8.61 -26.10 -47.30
CA GLU A 393 8.00 -27.36 -46.85
C GLU A 393 6.69 -27.64 -47.59
N PHE A 394 5.86 -26.61 -47.79
CA PHE A 394 4.61 -26.72 -48.56
C PHE A 394 4.86 -27.09 -50.02
N SER A 395 5.91 -26.53 -50.63
CA SER A 395 6.28 -26.81 -52.02
C SER A 395 6.79 -28.24 -52.23
N LYS A 396 7.35 -28.89 -51.21
CA LYS A 396 7.89 -30.26 -51.31
C LYS A 396 6.80 -31.32 -51.30
N ASP A 397 5.86 -31.26 -50.35
CA ASP A 397 4.70 -32.17 -50.30
C ASP A 397 3.51 -31.54 -49.56
N SER A 398 2.64 -30.86 -50.32
CA SER A 398 1.46 -30.16 -49.81
C SER A 398 0.48 -31.04 -49.02
N ALA A 399 0.32 -32.32 -49.37
CA ALA A 399 -0.69 -33.18 -48.76
C ALA A 399 -0.24 -33.76 -47.42
N ALA A 400 1.03 -34.19 -47.33
CA ALA A 400 1.62 -34.65 -46.07
C ALA A 400 1.81 -33.48 -45.09
N PHE A 401 2.23 -32.31 -45.59
CA PHE A 401 2.40 -31.10 -44.79
C PHE A 401 1.09 -30.65 -44.12
N ILE A 402 0.01 -30.51 -44.90
CA ILE A 402 -1.31 -30.12 -44.35
C ILE A 402 -1.78 -31.12 -43.28
N LYS A 403 -1.59 -32.43 -43.49
CA LYS A 403 -1.98 -33.44 -42.49
C LYS A 403 -1.16 -33.33 -41.20
N ASN A 404 0.15 -33.18 -41.31
CA ASN A 404 1.03 -33.04 -40.15
C ASN A 404 0.75 -31.73 -39.40
N TRP A 405 0.45 -30.66 -40.13
CA TRP A 405 0.11 -29.36 -39.56
C TRP A 405 -1.26 -29.36 -38.86
N ILE A 406 -2.28 -29.96 -39.47
CA ILE A 406 -3.60 -30.16 -38.83
C ILE A 406 -3.45 -31.00 -37.55
N ASN A 407 -2.64 -32.05 -37.59
CA ASN A 407 -2.36 -32.87 -36.41
C ASN A 407 -1.63 -32.08 -35.32
N SER A 408 -0.70 -31.19 -35.67
CA SER A 408 -0.02 -30.31 -34.70
C SER A 408 -0.97 -29.31 -34.06
N GLN A 409 -1.79 -28.63 -34.87
CA GLN A 409 -2.77 -27.66 -34.40
C GLN A 409 -3.87 -28.31 -33.54
N SER A 410 -4.27 -29.54 -33.86
CA SER A 410 -5.21 -30.31 -33.03
C SER A 410 -4.63 -30.60 -31.64
N ARG A 411 -3.35 -30.95 -31.54
CA ARG A 411 -2.67 -31.19 -30.26
C ARG A 411 -2.51 -29.92 -29.43
N ASP A 412 -2.23 -28.79 -30.08
CA ASP A 412 -2.13 -27.49 -29.39
C ASP A 412 -3.49 -27.02 -28.87
N LEU A 413 -4.57 -27.24 -29.63
CA LEU A 413 -5.94 -26.97 -29.20
C LEU A 413 -6.37 -27.87 -28.03
N ASP A 414 -6.06 -29.16 -28.08
CA ASP A 414 -6.32 -30.10 -26.99
C ASP A 414 -5.62 -29.67 -25.68
N LEU A 415 -4.39 -29.13 -25.79
CA LEU A 415 -3.62 -28.59 -24.67
C LEU A 415 -4.21 -27.30 -24.08
N ILE A 416 -4.82 -26.45 -24.92
CA ILE A 416 -5.46 -25.19 -24.49
C ILE A 416 -6.82 -25.48 -23.84
N LEU A 417 -7.55 -26.47 -24.34
CA LEU A 417 -8.88 -26.85 -23.86
C LEU A 417 -8.83 -27.75 -22.62
N GLY A 418 -7.68 -28.37 -22.32
CA GLY A 418 -7.43 -29.08 -21.05
C GLY A 418 -8.25 -30.36 -20.85
N THR A 419 -8.88 -30.89 -21.90
CA THR A 419 -9.68 -32.12 -21.84
C THR A 419 -8.99 -33.24 -22.62
N GLU A 420 -8.47 -34.24 -21.90
CA GLU A 420 -7.96 -35.46 -22.54
C GLU A 420 -9.14 -36.24 -23.17
N HIS A 421 -9.08 -36.41 -24.49
CA HIS A 421 -9.92 -37.32 -25.29
C HIS A 421 -11.42 -36.99 -25.43
N ALA A 422 -11.75 -35.91 -26.16
CA ALA A 422 -13.01 -35.84 -26.88
C ALA A 422 -12.72 -35.64 -28.38
N ASN A 423 -13.16 -36.59 -29.22
CA ASN A 423 -13.14 -36.44 -30.68
C ASN A 423 -13.93 -35.19 -31.06
N VAL A 424 -13.24 -34.08 -31.32
CA VAL A 424 -13.85 -32.86 -31.88
C VAL A 424 -14.54 -33.26 -33.19
N PRO A 425 -15.85 -32.98 -33.35
CA PRO A 425 -16.57 -33.33 -34.57
C PRO A 425 -15.88 -32.67 -35.77
N LEU A 426 -15.68 -33.44 -36.84
CA LEU A 426 -15.03 -32.99 -38.08
C LEU A 426 -15.67 -31.72 -38.68
N GLU A 427 -16.91 -31.40 -38.29
CA GLU A 427 -17.64 -30.18 -38.67
C GLU A 427 -17.13 -28.91 -37.97
N GLU A 428 -16.65 -28.98 -36.73
CA GLU A 428 -16.06 -27.82 -36.04
C GLU A 428 -14.67 -27.52 -36.57
N MET A 429 -13.88 -28.54 -36.95
CA MET A 429 -12.61 -28.35 -37.67
C MET A 429 -12.79 -27.66 -39.03
N ARG A 430 -13.93 -27.88 -39.72
CA ARG A 430 -14.26 -27.21 -40.99
C ARG A 430 -14.77 -25.78 -40.82
N ARG A 431 -15.20 -25.40 -39.60
CA ARG A 431 -15.59 -24.04 -39.26
C ARG A 431 -14.40 -23.13 -38.95
N ALA A 432 -13.19 -23.67 -38.84
CA ALA A 432 -11.98 -22.88 -38.68
C ALA A 432 -11.84 -21.85 -39.82
N ASP A 433 -11.61 -20.59 -39.45
CA ASP A 433 -11.52 -19.42 -40.37
C ASP A 433 -10.50 -19.59 -41.51
N PHE A 434 -9.61 -20.57 -41.40
CA PHE A 434 -8.62 -20.92 -42.42
C PHE A 434 -9.25 -21.38 -43.74
N TYR A 435 -10.36 -22.13 -43.69
CA TYR A 435 -11.07 -22.60 -44.90
C TYR A 435 -11.90 -21.52 -45.61
N ARG A 436 -12.00 -20.32 -45.02
CA ARG A 436 -12.70 -19.15 -45.59
C ARG A 436 -11.76 -18.08 -46.14
N ARG A 437 -10.46 -18.31 -46.14
CA ARG A 437 -9.48 -17.37 -46.69
C ARG A 437 -9.51 -17.40 -48.21
N ASP A 438 -9.24 -16.26 -48.85
CA ASP A 438 -9.38 -16.07 -50.29
C ASP A 438 -8.60 -17.07 -51.15
N TRP A 439 -7.42 -17.51 -50.69
CA TRP A 439 -6.59 -18.51 -51.39
C TRP A 439 -7.24 -19.91 -51.50
N VAL A 440 -8.23 -20.22 -50.65
CA VAL A 440 -8.95 -21.50 -50.69
C VAL A 440 -9.88 -21.55 -51.90
N HIS A 441 -10.48 -20.43 -52.28
CA HIS A 441 -11.28 -20.33 -53.50
C HIS A 441 -10.42 -20.55 -54.75
N GLU A 442 -9.22 -19.96 -54.80
CA GLU A 442 -8.26 -20.23 -55.89
C GLU A 442 -7.82 -21.70 -55.91
N ALA A 443 -7.55 -22.30 -54.74
CA ALA A 443 -7.15 -23.70 -54.64
C ALA A 443 -8.25 -24.67 -55.12
N ILE A 444 -9.52 -24.38 -54.80
CA ILE A 444 -10.68 -25.15 -55.27
C ILE A 444 -10.85 -25.01 -56.78
N ILE A 445 -10.74 -23.80 -57.34
CA ILE A 445 -10.84 -23.57 -58.79
C ILE A 445 -9.73 -24.31 -59.53
N VAL A 446 -8.50 -24.31 -59.02
CA VAL A 446 -7.38 -25.05 -59.61
C VAL A 446 -7.57 -26.56 -59.51
N ALA A 447 -8.13 -27.05 -58.41
CA ALA A 447 -8.45 -28.47 -58.23
C ALA A 447 -9.59 -28.93 -59.17
N GLU A 448 -10.66 -28.14 -59.31
CA GLU A 448 -11.76 -28.41 -60.24
C GLU A 448 -11.31 -28.30 -61.70
N SER A 449 -10.44 -27.35 -62.02
CA SER A 449 -9.81 -27.24 -63.34
C SER A 449 -8.95 -28.46 -63.68
N LYS A 450 -8.17 -28.97 -62.71
CA LYS A 450 -7.41 -30.23 -62.87
C LYS A 450 -8.34 -31.44 -63.01
N LEU A 451 -9.45 -31.47 -62.29
CA LEU A 451 -10.43 -32.56 -62.33
C LEU A 451 -11.22 -32.55 -63.65
N LEU A 452 -11.60 -31.37 -64.16
CA LEU A 452 -12.19 -31.17 -65.48
C LEU A 452 -11.22 -31.50 -66.62
N ASN A 453 -9.94 -31.15 -66.48
CA ASN A 453 -8.90 -31.56 -67.43
C ASN A 453 -8.64 -33.08 -67.39
N ALA A 454 -8.75 -33.71 -66.23
CA ALA A 454 -8.67 -35.17 -66.07
C ALA A 454 -9.91 -35.89 -66.62
N ILE A 455 -11.10 -35.28 -66.52
CA ILE A 455 -12.32 -35.77 -67.17
C ILE A 455 -12.21 -35.63 -68.69
N ARG A 456 -11.64 -34.52 -69.20
CA ARG A 456 -11.34 -34.33 -70.63
C ARG A 456 -10.30 -35.32 -71.17
N SER A 457 -9.40 -35.85 -70.33
CA SER A 457 -8.38 -36.83 -70.73
C SER A 457 -8.82 -38.31 -70.59
N GLY A 458 -10.09 -38.58 -70.23
CA GLY A 458 -10.74 -39.88 -70.48
C GLY A 458 -10.51 -40.99 -69.45
N LEU A 459 -10.03 -40.72 -68.24
CA LEU A 459 -9.90 -41.74 -67.18
C LEU A 459 -11.17 -41.83 -66.31
N ARG A 460 -11.87 -42.97 -66.37
CA ARG A 460 -13.04 -43.31 -65.53
C ARG A 460 -12.61 -43.82 -64.14
N PHE A 461 -13.18 -43.27 -63.07
CA PHE A 461 -13.22 -43.87 -61.73
C PHE A 461 -14.67 -44.05 -61.24
N PRO A 462 -14.94 -45.04 -60.35
CA PRO A 462 -16.29 -45.48 -60.02
C PRO A 462 -17.03 -44.50 -59.09
N LYS A 463 -18.32 -44.30 -59.38
CA LYS A 463 -19.26 -43.51 -58.56
C LYS A 463 -19.48 -44.18 -57.18
N PRO A 464 -19.44 -43.42 -56.06
CA PRO A 464 -20.24 -43.73 -54.90
C PRO A 464 -21.48 -42.82 -54.83
N ALA A 465 -22.54 -43.38 -54.26
CA ALA A 465 -23.90 -42.88 -54.27
C ALA A 465 -24.09 -41.60 -53.44
N LEU A 466 -24.36 -40.47 -54.11
CA LEU A 466 -24.93 -39.25 -53.50
C LEU A 466 -25.91 -38.54 -54.46
N ALA A 467 -26.55 -39.29 -55.36
CA ALA A 467 -27.46 -38.76 -56.38
C ALA A 467 -28.89 -38.46 -55.87
N ASN A 468 -29.20 -38.65 -54.58
CA ASN A 468 -30.57 -38.52 -54.04
C ASN A 468 -30.78 -37.39 -53.02
N ARG A 469 -29.90 -36.36 -52.95
CA ARG A 469 -30.09 -35.22 -52.02
C ARG A 469 -30.29 -33.85 -52.66
N PHE A 470 -30.40 -33.75 -53.99
CA PHE A 470 -30.48 -32.46 -54.70
C PHE A 470 -31.87 -32.12 -55.30
N SER A 471 -32.97 -32.72 -54.85
CA SER A 471 -34.32 -32.32 -55.32
C SER A 471 -35.05 -31.31 -54.42
N THR A 472 -34.49 -30.94 -53.26
CA THR A 472 -35.17 -30.06 -52.28
C THR A 472 -34.54 -28.66 -52.11
N THR A 473 -33.53 -28.30 -52.90
CA THR A 473 -32.87 -26.98 -52.84
C THR A 473 -32.92 -26.20 -54.15
N SER A 474 -33.89 -26.48 -55.02
CA SER A 474 -34.11 -25.74 -56.28
C SER A 474 -35.02 -24.50 -56.13
N LYS A 475 -35.36 -24.08 -54.91
CA LYS A 475 -36.23 -22.91 -54.66
C LYS A 475 -35.53 -21.65 -54.13
N VAL A 476 -34.21 -21.62 -53.97
CA VAL A 476 -33.52 -20.46 -53.32
C VAL A 476 -32.41 -19.83 -54.18
N LEU A 477 -32.24 -20.22 -55.44
CA LEU A 477 -31.23 -19.62 -56.34
C LEU A 477 -31.84 -19.13 -57.66
N GLN A 478 -32.91 -18.34 -57.55
CA GLN A 478 -33.29 -17.36 -58.59
C GLN A 478 -32.99 -15.97 -58.02
N GLY A 479 -31.77 -15.51 -58.21
CA GLY A 479 -31.34 -14.22 -57.66
C GLY A 479 -29.88 -13.84 -57.91
N SER A 480 -29.33 -14.18 -59.08
CA SER A 480 -28.15 -13.51 -59.65
C SER A 480 -28.04 -13.90 -61.12
N SER A 481 -28.73 -13.16 -61.99
CA SER A 481 -28.57 -13.27 -63.44
C SER A 481 -27.20 -12.70 -63.83
N SER A 482 -26.37 -13.49 -64.50
CA SER A 482 -25.25 -12.96 -65.28
C SER A 482 -25.82 -12.25 -66.51
N SER A 483 -25.71 -10.93 -66.58
CA SER A 483 -26.02 -10.17 -67.80
C SER A 483 -24.88 -10.34 -68.81
N THR A 484 -25.21 -10.69 -70.05
CA THR A 484 -24.24 -10.71 -71.15
C THR A 484 -24.02 -9.30 -71.70
N VAL A 485 -22.92 -9.09 -72.43
CA VAL A 485 -22.55 -7.78 -73.00
C VAL A 485 -23.61 -7.24 -73.98
N GLU A 486 -24.43 -8.13 -74.55
CA GLU A 486 -25.52 -7.78 -75.47
C GLU A 486 -26.73 -7.12 -74.77
N ASP A 487 -26.94 -7.40 -73.47
CA ASP A 487 -28.06 -6.83 -72.68
C ASP A 487 -27.77 -5.40 -72.16
N MET A 488 -26.52 -4.92 -72.28
CA MET A 488 -26.10 -3.60 -71.78
C MET A 488 -26.11 -2.49 -72.84
N HIS A 489 -26.51 -2.79 -74.08
CA HIS A 489 -26.48 -1.82 -75.18
C HIS A 489 -27.62 -0.79 -75.15
N ASP A 490 -28.72 -1.09 -74.46
CA ASP A 490 -29.94 -0.26 -74.43
C ASP A 490 -30.05 0.66 -73.19
N LEU A 491 -29.07 0.63 -72.28
CA LEU A 491 -29.07 1.36 -71.02
C LEU A 491 -28.23 2.64 -71.08
N SER A 492 -28.71 3.69 -70.41
CA SER A 492 -28.05 5.00 -70.40
C SER A 492 -26.78 5.00 -69.52
N ALA A 493 -25.78 5.80 -69.87
CA ALA A 493 -24.50 5.86 -69.15
C ALA A 493 -24.64 6.23 -67.65
N GLU A 494 -25.70 6.96 -67.29
CA GLU A 494 -26.03 7.31 -65.90
C GLU A 494 -26.57 6.13 -65.07
N GLU A 495 -27.25 5.16 -65.70
CA GLU A 495 -27.72 3.94 -65.03
C GLU A 495 -26.61 2.90 -64.88
N ILE A 496 -25.65 2.89 -65.80
CA ILE A 496 -24.46 2.02 -65.75
C ILE A 496 -23.46 2.52 -64.70
N LEU A 497 -23.36 3.84 -64.50
CA LEU A 497 -22.45 4.50 -63.55
C LEU A 497 -23.06 4.76 -62.17
N LYS A 498 -24.29 4.32 -61.92
CA LYS A 498 -24.84 4.28 -60.55
C LYS A 498 -24.05 3.23 -59.76
N GLU A 499 -22.96 3.66 -59.14
CA GLU A 499 -22.32 2.90 -58.07
C GLU A 499 -23.42 2.54 -57.07
N SER A 500 -23.62 1.25 -56.91
CA SER A 500 -24.55 0.65 -55.96
C SER A 500 -24.18 1.10 -54.55
N GLY A 501 -24.76 2.21 -54.11
CA GLY A 501 -24.73 2.69 -52.75
C GLY A 501 -25.41 1.70 -51.80
N ASP A 502 -24.73 1.47 -50.68
CA ASP A 502 -25.19 0.90 -49.41
C ASP A 502 -25.42 -0.63 -49.33
N ARG A 503 -24.31 -1.35 -49.22
CA ARG A 503 -24.16 -2.31 -48.09
C ARG A 503 -23.92 -1.51 -46.80
N LYS A 504 -24.88 -0.70 -46.35
CA LYS A 504 -24.84 -0.19 -44.97
C LYS A 504 -25.25 -1.33 -44.06
N ASP A 505 -24.38 -1.63 -43.10
CA ASP A 505 -24.53 -2.63 -42.04
C ASP A 505 -24.28 -4.09 -42.45
N ALA A 506 -23.19 -4.35 -43.18
CA ALA A 506 -22.54 -5.65 -43.00
C ALA A 506 -22.09 -5.74 -41.54
N ASP A 507 -22.73 -6.60 -40.73
CA ASP A 507 -22.41 -6.92 -39.31
C ASP A 507 -21.01 -6.43 -38.91
N LEU A 508 -20.93 -5.17 -38.46
CA LEU A 508 -19.67 -4.57 -38.06
C LEU A 508 -19.18 -5.35 -36.86
N ARG A 509 -18.07 -6.08 -37.01
CA ARG A 509 -17.50 -6.86 -35.91
C ARG A 509 -17.01 -5.90 -34.83
N HIS A 510 -17.78 -5.79 -33.76
CA HIS A 510 -17.39 -5.03 -32.58
C HIS A 510 -16.16 -5.67 -31.92
N PHE A 511 -15.22 -4.83 -31.50
CA PHE A 511 -14.03 -5.29 -30.78
C PHE A 511 -14.31 -5.18 -29.28
N THR A 512 -14.26 -6.32 -28.58
CA THR A 512 -14.48 -6.35 -27.14
C THR A 512 -13.15 -6.17 -26.40
N VAL A 513 -13.02 -5.09 -25.61
CA VAL A 513 -11.85 -4.83 -24.75
C VAL A 513 -12.24 -5.06 -23.31
N ASN A 514 -11.39 -5.76 -22.57
CA ASN A 514 -11.54 -5.90 -21.13
C ASN A 514 -10.67 -4.86 -20.42
N PHE A 515 -11.31 -3.91 -19.73
CA PHE A 515 -10.67 -2.91 -18.89
C PHE A 515 -10.65 -3.40 -17.45
N GLY A 516 -9.48 -3.82 -16.95
CA GLY A 516 -9.29 -4.42 -15.63
C GLY A 516 -9.21 -5.95 -15.62
N PRO A 517 -9.11 -6.63 -14.45
CA PRO A 517 -9.36 -6.13 -13.09
C PRO A 517 -8.25 -5.27 -12.47
N GLN A 518 -7.04 -5.32 -13.02
CA GLN A 518 -5.90 -4.55 -12.54
C GLN A 518 -5.54 -3.49 -13.59
N HIS A 519 -6.00 -2.26 -13.37
CA HIS A 519 -5.69 -1.11 -14.21
C HIS A 519 -5.56 0.14 -13.31
N PRO A 520 -4.59 1.04 -13.53
CA PRO A 520 -4.39 2.20 -12.65
C PRO A 520 -5.62 3.09 -12.47
N ALA A 521 -6.35 3.37 -13.55
CA ALA A 521 -7.58 4.17 -13.53
C ALA A 521 -8.82 3.40 -13.04
N ALA A 522 -8.71 2.08 -12.86
CA ALA A 522 -9.73 1.31 -12.17
C ALA A 522 -9.37 1.30 -10.68
N HIS A 523 -9.64 2.42 -9.99
CA HIS A 523 -9.35 2.60 -8.56
C HIS A 523 -9.98 1.50 -7.71
N GLY A 524 -9.23 0.43 -7.44
CA GLY A 524 -9.72 -0.78 -6.80
C GLY A 524 -9.70 -1.97 -7.76
N VAL A 525 -10.82 -2.69 -7.86
CA VAL A 525 -10.92 -3.91 -8.67
C VAL A 525 -12.20 -3.86 -9.50
N LEU A 526 -12.11 -3.20 -10.66
CA LEU A 526 -13.21 -3.13 -11.64
C LEU A 526 -12.86 -3.98 -12.85
N ARG A 527 -13.79 -4.80 -13.31
CA ARG A 527 -13.72 -5.43 -14.63
C ARG A 527 -14.81 -4.84 -15.51
N LEU A 528 -14.45 -4.08 -16.53
CA LEU A 528 -15.37 -3.41 -17.44
C LEU A 528 -15.17 -3.97 -18.85
N ILE A 529 -16.18 -4.66 -19.38
CA ILE A 529 -16.14 -5.16 -20.76
C ILE A 529 -16.72 -4.07 -21.66
N LEU A 530 -15.88 -3.53 -22.53
CA LEU A 530 -16.25 -2.48 -23.47
C LEU A 530 -16.38 -3.08 -24.87
N GLU A 531 -17.49 -2.81 -25.54
CA GLU A 531 -17.66 -3.08 -26.96
C GLU A 531 -17.40 -1.81 -27.74
N LEU A 532 -16.33 -1.85 -28.54
CA LEU A 532 -15.83 -0.70 -29.27
C LEU A 532 -16.14 -0.84 -30.77
N ASN A 533 -16.46 0.29 -31.38
CA ASN A 533 -16.45 0.49 -32.81
C ASN A 533 -15.30 1.45 -33.16
N GLY A 534 -14.14 0.90 -33.51
CA GLY A 534 -12.91 1.69 -33.56
C GLY A 534 -12.52 2.17 -32.16
N GLU A 535 -12.65 3.47 -31.90
CA GLU A 535 -12.38 4.10 -30.59
C GLU A 535 -13.64 4.45 -29.80
N GLU A 536 -14.82 4.41 -30.45
CA GLU A 536 -16.10 4.78 -29.86
C GLU A 536 -16.70 3.61 -29.06
N ILE A 537 -17.21 3.90 -27.87
CA ILE A 537 -17.87 2.92 -27.00
C ILE A 537 -19.34 2.79 -27.42
N LEU A 538 -19.75 1.58 -27.78
CA LEU A 538 -21.16 1.25 -28.06
C LEU A 538 -21.89 0.70 -26.85
N ARG A 539 -21.17 -0.10 -26.04
CA ARG A 539 -21.72 -0.74 -24.85
C ARG A 539 -20.63 -0.92 -23.81
N ALA A 540 -20.95 -0.66 -22.55
CA ALA A 540 -20.10 -0.94 -21.42
C ALA A 540 -20.82 -1.85 -20.41
N ASP A 541 -20.21 -2.99 -20.09
CA ASP A 541 -20.74 -3.96 -19.14
C ASP A 541 -19.81 -4.05 -17.90
N PRO A 542 -20.15 -3.35 -16.79
CA PRO A 542 -19.38 -3.37 -15.56
C PRO A 542 -19.63 -4.65 -14.76
N HIS A 543 -18.66 -5.56 -14.78
CA HIS A 543 -18.63 -6.71 -13.89
C HIS A 543 -18.11 -6.33 -12.51
N ILE A 544 -19.01 -6.38 -11.54
CA ILE A 544 -18.76 -6.13 -10.11
C ILE A 544 -18.73 -7.45 -9.31
N GLY A 545 -18.43 -7.37 -8.02
CA GLY A 545 -18.41 -8.51 -7.10
C GLY A 545 -17.02 -9.04 -6.77
N LEU A 546 -15.96 -8.42 -7.30
CA LEU A 546 -14.57 -8.84 -7.05
C LEU A 546 -14.13 -8.51 -5.61
N LEU A 547 -14.75 -7.50 -4.98
CA LEU A 547 -14.52 -7.15 -3.59
C LEU A 547 -15.69 -7.53 -2.66
N HIS A 548 -16.67 -8.30 -3.15
CA HIS A 548 -17.84 -8.67 -2.36
C HIS A 548 -17.44 -9.65 -1.24
N ARG A 549 -17.74 -9.28 0.01
CA ARG A 549 -17.36 -10.06 1.21
C ARG A 549 -18.57 -10.61 1.97
N GLY A 550 -19.79 -10.37 1.50
CA GLY A 550 -21.01 -10.74 2.21
C GLY A 550 -21.16 -9.96 3.51
N THR A 551 -20.80 -8.67 3.49
CA THR A 551 -20.78 -7.78 4.66
C THR A 551 -22.15 -7.66 5.30
N GLU A 552 -23.19 -7.46 4.49
CA GLU A 552 -24.59 -7.40 4.97
C GLU A 552 -24.97 -8.69 5.70
N LYS A 553 -24.50 -9.85 5.21
CA LYS A 553 -24.75 -11.15 5.86
C LYS A 553 -23.96 -11.31 7.15
N LEU A 554 -22.71 -10.82 7.19
CA LEU A 554 -21.90 -10.85 8.41
C LEU A 554 -22.51 -9.97 9.51
N MET A 555 -23.11 -8.82 9.15
CA MET A 555 -23.78 -7.94 10.10
C MET A 555 -24.94 -8.62 10.83
N GLU A 556 -25.71 -9.50 10.17
CA GLU A 556 -26.81 -10.26 10.79
C GLU A 556 -26.34 -11.15 11.97
N TYR A 557 -25.08 -11.60 11.95
CA TYR A 557 -24.52 -12.44 13.02
C TYR A 557 -23.84 -11.66 14.14
N LYS A 558 -23.78 -10.32 14.02
CA LYS A 558 -23.07 -9.44 14.95
C LYS A 558 -24.07 -8.55 15.68
N ASN A 559 -23.79 -8.21 16.92
CA ASN A 559 -24.56 -7.23 17.67
C ASN A 559 -24.30 -5.81 17.14
N TYR A 560 -25.21 -4.87 17.42
CA TYR A 560 -25.22 -3.55 16.78
C TYR A 560 -23.90 -2.78 16.90
N VAL A 561 -23.20 -2.89 18.04
CA VAL A 561 -21.89 -2.26 18.27
C VAL A 561 -20.77 -2.97 17.49
N GLN A 562 -20.82 -4.30 17.36
CA GLN A 562 -19.85 -5.07 16.56
C GLN A 562 -20.08 -4.92 15.05
N ALA A 563 -21.30 -4.58 14.64
CA ALA A 563 -21.65 -4.34 13.25
C ALA A 563 -21.16 -2.97 12.74
N LEU A 564 -20.99 -1.98 13.63
CA LEU A 564 -20.55 -0.62 13.28
C LEU A 564 -19.24 -0.58 12.47
N PRO A 565 -18.14 -1.27 12.84
CA PRO A 565 -16.87 -1.19 12.09
C PRO A 565 -16.92 -1.78 10.69
N TYR A 566 -18.00 -2.49 10.31
CA TYR A 566 -18.20 -2.88 8.92
C TYR A 566 -18.55 -1.67 8.05
N MET A 567 -19.23 -0.67 8.59
CA MET A 567 -19.60 0.56 7.88
C MET A 567 -18.37 1.37 7.45
N ASP A 568 -17.35 1.45 8.31
CA ASP A 568 -16.06 2.11 8.01
C ASP A 568 -15.30 1.48 6.84
N ARG A 569 -15.58 0.21 6.56
CA ARG A 569 -14.83 -0.60 5.57
C ARG A 569 -15.50 -0.62 4.20
N LEU A 570 -16.72 -0.08 4.09
CA LEU A 570 -17.44 0.03 2.82
C LEU A 570 -16.78 1.12 1.97
N ASP A 571 -17.11 2.38 2.24
CA ASP A 571 -16.35 3.52 1.73
C ASP A 571 -15.28 3.92 2.75
N TYR A 572 -14.06 3.43 2.52
CA TYR A 572 -12.90 3.72 3.36
C TYR A 572 -12.43 5.18 3.26
N SER A 573 -12.88 5.94 2.25
CA SER A 573 -12.56 7.35 2.11
C SER A 573 -13.45 8.23 3.01
N SER A 574 -14.69 7.79 3.27
CA SER A 574 -15.66 8.51 4.10
C SER A 574 -16.20 7.68 5.27
N ALA A 575 -15.30 7.14 6.09
CA ALA A 575 -15.64 6.24 7.19
C ALA A 575 -16.69 6.81 8.16
N MET A 576 -16.50 8.02 8.70
CA MET A 576 -17.41 8.55 9.73
C MET A 576 -18.80 8.90 9.20
N THR A 577 -18.95 9.26 7.91
CA THR A 577 -20.31 9.43 7.33
C THR A 577 -21.02 8.08 7.27
N ASN A 578 -20.31 7.00 6.96
CA ASN A 578 -20.89 5.66 6.99
C ASN A 578 -21.32 5.26 8.41
N GLU A 579 -20.48 5.52 9.41
CA GLU A 579 -20.83 5.33 10.83
C GLU A 579 -22.09 6.10 11.21
N LEU A 580 -22.19 7.37 10.77
CA LEU A 580 -23.31 8.24 11.05
C LEU A 580 -24.61 7.69 10.43
N SER A 581 -24.58 7.23 9.18
CA SER A 581 -25.75 6.67 8.50
C SER A 581 -26.35 5.49 9.28
N TYR A 582 -25.49 4.57 9.73
CA TYR A 582 -25.87 3.40 10.50
C TYR A 582 -26.31 3.75 11.92
N THR A 583 -25.54 4.61 12.58
CA THR A 583 -25.83 5.08 13.94
C THR A 583 -27.18 5.77 14.01
N ARG A 584 -27.49 6.64 13.05
CA ARG A 584 -28.77 7.34 12.98
C ARG A 584 -29.94 6.38 12.71
N ALA A 585 -29.73 5.31 11.93
CA ALA A 585 -30.73 4.25 11.77
C ALA A 585 -31.00 3.53 13.09
N VAL A 586 -29.96 3.16 13.83
CA VAL A 586 -30.10 2.51 15.15
C VAL A 586 -30.76 3.44 16.17
N GLU A 587 -30.36 4.71 16.22
CA GLU A 587 -30.93 5.72 17.13
C GLU A 587 -32.41 5.98 16.87
N LYS A 588 -32.81 5.99 15.60
CA LYS A 588 -34.22 6.12 15.20
C LYS A 588 -35.06 4.91 15.62
N LEU A 589 -34.52 3.69 15.59
CA LEU A 589 -35.22 2.50 16.12
C LEU A 589 -35.27 2.48 17.65
N LEU A 590 -34.25 3.03 18.31
CA LEU A 590 -34.19 3.14 19.77
C LEU A 590 -35.04 4.30 20.32
N ASN A 591 -35.48 5.24 19.46
CA ASN A 591 -36.17 6.47 19.85
C ASN A 591 -35.41 7.27 20.92
N ILE A 592 -34.12 7.48 20.69
CA ILE A 592 -33.25 8.24 21.59
C ILE A 592 -32.79 9.56 20.95
N GLU A 593 -32.68 10.60 21.78
CA GLU A 593 -32.12 11.88 21.38
C GLU A 593 -30.67 11.99 21.86
N VAL A 594 -29.80 12.43 20.96
CA VAL A 594 -28.36 12.56 21.19
C VAL A 594 -28.06 13.91 21.84
N PRO A 595 -27.08 14.02 22.78
CA PRO A 595 -26.74 15.29 23.39
C PRO A 595 -26.26 16.31 22.34
N GLU A 596 -26.57 17.59 22.57
CA GLU A 596 -26.24 18.67 21.62
C GLU A 596 -24.76 18.71 21.24
N ARG A 597 -23.86 18.56 22.24
CA ARG A 597 -22.42 18.54 21.99
C ARG A 597 -22.01 17.41 21.05
N ALA A 598 -22.59 16.21 21.21
CA ALA A 598 -22.28 15.08 20.35
C ALA A 598 -22.77 15.32 18.91
N ALA A 599 -23.94 15.94 18.74
CA ALA A 599 -24.46 16.32 17.42
C ALA A 599 -23.54 17.33 16.70
N TRP A 600 -23.02 18.33 17.43
CA TRP A 600 -22.02 19.28 16.91
C TRP A 600 -20.70 18.59 16.52
N ILE A 601 -20.19 17.68 17.36
CA ILE A 601 -18.99 16.91 17.06
C ILE A 601 -19.19 16.05 15.80
N ARG A 602 -20.34 15.37 15.68
CA ARG A 602 -20.68 14.58 14.48
C ARG A 602 -20.75 15.44 13.23
N THR A 603 -21.35 16.62 13.31
CA THR A 603 -21.43 17.57 12.19
C THR A 603 -20.03 18.03 11.77
N LEU A 604 -19.18 18.41 12.72
CA LEU A 604 -17.79 18.81 12.49
C LEU A 604 -16.99 17.70 11.79
N PHE A 605 -17.02 16.47 12.32
CA PHE A 605 -16.29 15.36 11.73
C PHE A 605 -16.87 14.88 10.40
N SER A 606 -18.18 15.00 10.20
CA SER A 606 -18.81 14.67 8.90
C SER A 606 -18.32 15.59 7.80
N GLU A 607 -18.14 16.88 8.08
CA GLU A 607 -17.59 17.82 7.10
C GLU A 607 -16.07 17.68 6.91
N ILE A 608 -15.31 17.34 7.96
CA ILE A 608 -13.90 16.91 7.79
C ILE A 608 -13.82 15.68 6.88
N THR A 609 -14.72 14.70 7.09
CA THR A 609 -14.83 13.50 6.25
C THR A 609 -15.16 13.86 4.80
N ARG A 610 -16.03 14.87 4.61
CA ARG A 610 -16.40 15.37 3.28
C ARG A 610 -15.21 15.95 2.54
N ILE A 611 -14.39 16.75 3.22
CA ILE A 611 -13.14 17.28 2.65
C ILE A 611 -12.17 16.14 2.33
N LEU A 612 -11.98 15.18 3.26
CA LEU A 612 -11.13 14.00 3.02
C LEU A 612 -11.53 13.21 1.76
N ASN A 613 -12.85 13.06 1.53
CA ASN A 613 -13.38 12.37 0.36
C ASN A 613 -13.21 13.22 -0.90
N HIS A 614 -13.61 14.49 -0.92
CA HIS A 614 -13.47 15.33 -2.11
C HIS A 614 -12.01 15.52 -2.55
N ILE A 615 -11.06 15.62 -1.59
CA ILE A 615 -9.62 15.59 -1.90
C ILE A 615 -9.28 14.29 -2.63
N MET A 616 -9.71 13.12 -2.13
CA MET A 616 -9.45 11.85 -2.81
C MET A 616 -10.10 11.78 -4.20
N ALA A 617 -11.37 12.18 -4.31
CA ALA A 617 -12.17 12.10 -5.53
C ALA A 617 -11.61 13.02 -6.63
N VAL A 618 -11.42 14.30 -6.32
CA VAL A 618 -10.96 15.31 -7.28
C VAL A 618 -9.54 15.01 -7.74
N LEU A 619 -8.66 14.59 -6.83
CA LEU A 619 -7.25 14.41 -7.15
C LEU A 619 -6.96 13.09 -7.84
N SER A 620 -7.67 12.01 -7.47
CA SER A 620 -7.59 10.75 -8.21
C SER A 620 -8.14 10.93 -9.62
N HIS A 621 -9.26 11.64 -9.77
CA HIS A 621 -9.79 11.99 -11.09
C HIS A 621 -8.81 12.83 -11.91
N ALA A 622 -8.16 13.82 -11.29
CA ALA A 622 -7.11 14.63 -11.93
C ALA A 622 -5.92 13.76 -12.38
N MET A 623 -5.47 12.84 -11.53
CA MET A 623 -4.41 11.88 -11.85
C MET A 623 -4.75 10.99 -13.03
N ASP A 624 -5.98 10.45 -13.07
CA ASP A 624 -6.42 9.54 -14.13
C ASP A 624 -6.46 10.21 -15.51
N VAL A 625 -6.80 11.50 -15.55
CA VAL A 625 -6.77 12.30 -16.78
C VAL A 625 -5.34 12.72 -17.15
N GLY A 626 -4.44 12.85 -16.16
CA GLY A 626 -3.00 13.03 -16.36
C GLY A 626 -2.29 14.07 -15.47
N ALA A 627 -3.01 14.75 -14.57
CA ALA A 627 -2.44 15.76 -13.68
C ALA A 627 -1.95 15.16 -12.35
N LEU A 628 -0.64 14.93 -12.24
CA LEU A 628 -0.03 14.29 -11.07
C LEU A 628 0.27 15.24 -9.90
N THR A 629 0.56 16.51 -10.16
CA THR A 629 1.01 17.45 -9.12
C THR A 629 -0.06 17.78 -8.08
N PRO A 630 -1.35 18.02 -8.41
CA PRO A 630 -2.36 18.34 -7.41
C PRO A 630 -2.57 17.20 -6.40
N PHE A 631 -2.37 15.96 -6.84
CA PHE A 631 -2.52 14.77 -5.99
C PHE A 631 -1.58 14.79 -4.79
N LEU A 632 -0.31 15.15 -5.01
CA LEU A 632 0.66 15.23 -3.92
C LEU A 632 0.33 16.36 -2.94
N TYR A 633 -0.12 17.52 -3.44
CA TYR A 633 -0.49 18.66 -2.60
C TYR A 633 -1.68 18.36 -1.70
N GLY A 634 -2.75 17.79 -2.26
CA GLY A 634 -3.91 17.49 -1.43
C GLY A 634 -3.70 16.31 -0.49
N PHE A 635 -2.78 15.37 -0.78
CA PHE A 635 -2.45 14.30 0.17
C PHE A 635 -1.70 14.83 1.40
N GLU A 636 -0.96 15.94 1.31
CA GLU A 636 -0.42 16.62 2.49
C GLU A 636 -1.54 17.11 3.41
N GLU A 637 -2.57 17.76 2.85
CA GLU A 637 -3.73 18.22 3.62
C GLU A 637 -4.56 17.05 4.16
N ARG A 638 -4.68 15.98 3.37
CA ARG A 638 -5.32 14.73 3.79
C ARG A 638 -4.62 14.10 5.01
N GLU A 639 -3.29 14.17 5.06
CA GLU A 639 -2.49 13.69 6.19
C GLU A 639 -2.78 14.46 7.46
N LYS A 640 -2.86 15.79 7.38
CA LYS A 640 -3.22 16.67 8.52
C LYS A 640 -4.61 16.32 9.07
N LEU A 641 -5.57 16.05 8.18
CA LEU A 641 -6.91 15.61 8.59
C LEU A 641 -6.92 14.20 9.22
N MET A 642 -6.05 13.29 8.75
CA MET A 642 -5.86 11.98 9.37
C MET A 642 -5.24 12.07 10.77
N GLU A 643 -4.40 13.06 11.04
CA GLU A 643 -3.89 13.34 12.38
C GLU A 643 -5.05 13.68 13.33
N PHE A 644 -6.05 14.46 12.87
CA PHE A 644 -7.24 14.74 13.68
C PHE A 644 -8.05 13.47 13.97
N TYR A 645 -8.16 12.55 13.01
CA TYR A 645 -8.80 11.25 13.22
C TYR A 645 -8.06 10.43 14.27
N GLU A 646 -6.73 10.38 14.17
CA GLU A 646 -5.88 9.66 15.12
C GLU A 646 -5.99 10.23 16.52
N ARG A 647 -5.96 11.56 16.67
CA ARG A 647 -6.08 12.22 17.98
C ARG A 647 -7.40 11.94 18.68
N VAL A 648 -8.48 11.77 17.92
CA VAL A 648 -9.82 11.54 18.50
C VAL A 648 -10.16 10.07 18.69
N SER A 649 -9.77 9.21 17.75
CA SER A 649 -10.16 7.79 17.75
C SER A 649 -9.02 6.82 18.09
N GLY A 650 -7.76 7.24 17.93
CA GLY A 650 -6.57 6.40 17.99
C GLY A 650 -6.24 5.70 16.67
N ALA A 651 -7.04 5.89 15.62
CA ALA A 651 -6.81 5.33 14.29
C ALA A 651 -6.93 6.41 13.21
N ARG A 652 -6.17 6.26 12.12
CA ARG A 652 -6.09 7.26 11.04
C ARG A 652 -7.20 7.19 9.99
N LEU A 653 -7.83 6.02 9.82
CA LEU A 653 -8.83 5.76 8.77
C LEU A 653 -10.13 5.20 9.36
N HIS A 654 -10.07 3.99 9.91
CA HIS A 654 -11.23 3.33 10.53
C HIS A 654 -11.32 3.71 12.00
N ALA A 655 -12.22 4.64 12.32
CA ALA A 655 -12.26 5.31 13.61
C ALA A 655 -13.13 4.59 14.66
N ALA A 656 -14.20 3.90 14.25
CA ALA A 656 -15.25 3.41 15.15
C ALA A 656 -15.68 4.46 16.20
N TYR A 657 -15.77 5.73 15.78
CA TYR A 657 -15.88 6.90 16.66
C TYR A 657 -17.32 7.33 16.89
N ILE A 658 -18.11 7.49 15.82
CA ILE A 658 -19.55 7.76 15.90
C ILE A 658 -20.25 6.45 16.23
N ARG A 659 -20.94 6.41 17.38
CA ARG A 659 -21.60 5.20 17.88
C ARG A 659 -23.07 5.48 18.21
N PRO A 660 -23.94 4.46 18.19
CA PRO A 660 -25.30 4.56 18.74
C PRO A 660 -25.27 5.16 20.15
N GLY A 661 -25.90 6.33 20.31
CA GLY A 661 -25.97 7.09 21.57
C GLY A 661 -24.93 8.18 21.75
N GLY A 662 -24.20 8.58 20.69
CA GLY A 662 -23.31 9.76 20.70
C GLY A 662 -21.97 9.51 20.01
N VAL A 663 -20.87 9.86 20.68
CA VAL A 663 -19.50 9.60 20.21
C VAL A 663 -18.72 8.78 21.23
N ALA A 664 -17.67 8.07 20.79
CA ALA A 664 -16.94 7.14 21.64
C ALA A 664 -16.16 7.83 22.77
N PHE A 665 -15.51 8.96 22.47
CA PHE A 665 -14.69 9.77 23.37
C PHE A 665 -14.96 11.26 23.12
N ASP A 666 -14.70 12.12 24.11
CA ASP A 666 -14.73 13.57 23.89
C ASP A 666 -13.50 14.03 23.10
N LEU A 667 -13.56 15.26 22.60
CA LEU A 667 -12.43 15.89 21.92
C LEU A 667 -11.25 16.11 22.88
N PRO A 668 -10.01 15.80 22.45
CA PRO A 668 -8.83 16.11 23.24
C PRO A 668 -8.62 17.63 23.31
N HIS A 669 -8.00 18.08 24.40
CA HIS A 669 -7.68 19.49 24.60
C HIS A 669 -6.81 20.05 23.46
N GLY A 670 -7.12 21.27 23.03
CA GLY A 670 -6.40 21.97 21.95
C GLY A 670 -6.81 21.59 20.52
N LEU A 671 -7.60 20.53 20.31
CA LEU A 671 -7.94 20.08 18.96
C LEU A 671 -8.76 21.10 18.15
N LEU A 672 -9.70 21.80 18.80
CA LEU A 672 -10.53 22.81 18.13
C LEU A 672 -9.70 23.98 17.59
N GLU A 673 -8.65 24.39 18.32
CA GLU A 673 -7.73 25.45 17.87
C GLU A 673 -6.90 24.99 16.67
N ASP A 674 -6.44 23.73 16.69
CA ASP A 674 -5.65 23.18 15.60
C ASP A 674 -6.49 22.99 14.32
N ILE A 675 -7.74 22.54 14.45
CA ILE A 675 -8.71 22.49 13.34
C ILE A 675 -8.95 23.90 12.79
N HIS A 676 -9.09 24.90 13.65
CA HIS A 676 -9.30 26.28 13.21
C HIS A 676 -8.08 26.84 12.45
N LYS A 677 -6.86 26.61 12.95
CA LYS A 677 -5.62 26.97 12.23
C LYS A 677 -5.55 26.30 10.86
N TRP A 678 -5.84 25.00 10.80
CA TRP A 678 -5.87 24.25 9.54
C TRP A 678 -6.91 24.82 8.57
N ALA A 679 -8.15 25.07 9.03
CA ALA A 679 -9.21 25.62 8.19
C ALA A 679 -8.83 26.96 7.55
N THR A 680 -8.13 27.86 8.28
CA THR A 680 -7.67 29.13 7.72
C THR A 680 -6.63 28.97 6.60
N GLN A 681 -5.78 27.94 6.68
CA GLN A 681 -4.73 27.68 5.68
C GLN A 681 -5.28 26.87 4.49
N PHE A 682 -6.28 26.03 4.72
CA PHE A 682 -6.80 25.14 3.69
C PHE A 682 -7.50 25.89 2.55
N SER A 683 -8.10 27.07 2.81
CA SER A 683 -8.69 27.89 1.74
C SER A 683 -7.70 28.22 0.63
N SER A 684 -6.46 28.63 0.98
CA SER A 684 -5.44 28.94 -0.05
C SER A 684 -4.97 27.69 -0.79
N ARG A 685 -5.00 26.51 -0.15
CA ARG A 685 -4.66 25.23 -0.79
C ARG A 685 -5.70 24.82 -1.83
N ILE A 686 -6.99 25.08 -1.57
CA ILE A 686 -8.06 24.89 -2.57
C ILE A 686 -7.79 25.78 -3.78
N ASP A 687 -7.48 27.06 -3.56
CA ASP A 687 -7.20 28.02 -4.64
C ASP A 687 -6.00 27.56 -5.51
N GLU A 688 -4.92 27.05 -4.91
CA GLU A 688 -3.77 26.50 -5.63
C GLU A 688 -4.13 25.27 -6.49
N ILE A 689 -4.97 24.36 -5.97
CA ILE A 689 -5.47 23.19 -6.72
C ILE A 689 -6.34 23.66 -7.90
N GLU A 690 -7.20 24.64 -7.65
CA GLU A 690 -8.11 25.20 -8.65
C GLU A 690 -7.35 25.92 -9.78
N GLU A 691 -6.30 26.68 -9.44
CA GLU A 691 -5.47 27.39 -10.43
C GLU A 691 -4.82 26.43 -11.43
N ILE A 692 -4.33 25.28 -10.96
CA ILE A 692 -3.67 24.28 -11.80
C ILE A 692 -4.67 23.53 -12.69
N VAL A 693 -5.88 23.25 -12.19
CA VAL A 693 -6.84 22.34 -12.85
C VAL A 693 -7.94 23.09 -13.59
N THR A 694 -8.64 24.02 -12.94
CA THR A 694 -9.82 24.72 -13.50
C THR A 694 -9.46 25.61 -14.68
N GLY A 695 -8.30 26.29 -14.63
CA GLY A 695 -7.82 27.15 -15.72
C GLY A 695 -7.24 26.37 -16.91
N ASN A 696 -6.90 25.09 -16.71
CA ASN A 696 -6.19 24.30 -17.71
C ASN A 696 -7.09 23.94 -18.90
N ARG A 697 -6.63 24.29 -20.11
CA ARG A 697 -7.32 23.97 -21.36
C ARG A 697 -7.48 22.46 -21.56
N ILE A 698 -6.46 21.66 -21.22
CA ILE A 698 -6.50 20.19 -21.38
C ILE A 698 -7.59 19.60 -20.48
N TRP A 699 -7.71 20.09 -19.25
CA TRP A 699 -8.75 19.65 -18.32
C TRP A 699 -10.14 19.95 -18.87
N LYS A 700 -10.36 21.18 -19.37
CA LYS A 700 -11.62 21.58 -19.99
C LYS A 700 -11.96 20.74 -21.21
N GLU A 701 -11.01 20.52 -22.12
CA GLU A 701 -11.21 19.68 -23.32
C GLU A 701 -11.57 18.23 -22.98
N ARG A 702 -11.10 17.69 -21.83
CA ARG A 702 -11.36 16.31 -21.39
C ARG A 702 -12.58 16.13 -20.50
N THR A 703 -13.21 17.21 -20.04
CA THR A 703 -14.32 17.15 -19.07
C THR A 703 -15.59 17.86 -19.54
N ILE A 704 -15.48 18.91 -20.35
CA ILE A 704 -16.65 19.62 -20.88
C ILE A 704 -17.32 18.76 -21.94
N GLY A 705 -18.62 18.53 -21.78
CA GLY A 705 -19.42 17.72 -22.72
C GLY A 705 -19.19 16.20 -22.63
N VAL A 706 -18.36 15.74 -21.68
CA VAL A 706 -18.15 14.30 -21.41
C VAL A 706 -19.11 13.83 -20.32
N GLY A 707 -19.73 12.66 -20.52
CA GLY A 707 -20.55 12.00 -19.50
C GLY A 707 -21.79 12.79 -19.12
N ARG A 708 -22.39 13.49 -20.10
CA ARG A 708 -23.55 14.35 -19.90
C ARG A 708 -24.77 13.53 -19.45
N VAL A 709 -25.42 13.99 -18.38
CA VAL A 709 -26.62 13.35 -17.82
C VAL A 709 -27.72 14.39 -17.69
N THR A 710 -28.88 14.14 -18.29
CA THR A 710 -30.04 15.03 -18.13
C THR A 710 -30.67 14.88 -16.75
N ALA A 711 -31.42 15.90 -16.32
CA ALA A 711 -32.10 15.89 -15.02
C ALA A 711 -33.09 14.71 -14.88
N ASP A 712 -33.83 14.38 -15.94
CA ASP A 712 -34.81 13.29 -15.95
C ASP A 712 -34.10 11.93 -15.87
N GLU A 713 -33.04 11.72 -16.67
CA GLU A 713 -32.24 10.48 -16.63
C GLU A 713 -31.57 10.29 -15.26
N ALA A 714 -31.07 11.36 -14.64
CA ALA A 714 -30.48 11.31 -13.31
C ALA A 714 -31.49 10.82 -12.26
N LEU A 715 -32.76 11.25 -12.36
CA LEU A 715 -33.84 10.82 -11.46
C LEU A 715 -34.23 9.37 -11.73
N ASP A 716 -34.39 8.97 -13.00
CA ASP A 716 -34.75 7.61 -13.39
C ASP A 716 -33.71 6.58 -12.92
N TYR A 717 -32.42 6.91 -13.02
CA TYR A 717 -31.32 6.07 -12.51
C TYR A 717 -31.04 6.24 -11.01
N CYS A 718 -31.85 7.04 -10.30
CA CYS A 718 -31.72 7.30 -8.86
C CYS A 718 -30.33 7.84 -8.45
N PHE A 719 -29.72 8.67 -9.31
CA PHE A 719 -28.49 9.38 -8.99
C PHE A 719 -28.73 10.37 -7.85
N SER A 720 -27.67 10.60 -7.07
CA SER A 720 -27.69 11.49 -5.91
C SER A 720 -26.36 12.22 -5.75
N GLY A 721 -26.33 13.24 -4.88
CA GLY A 721 -25.14 14.01 -4.57
C GLY A 721 -24.65 14.87 -5.74
N PRO A 722 -23.32 15.01 -5.93
CA PRO A 722 -22.75 15.80 -7.01
C PRO A 722 -23.21 15.37 -8.41
N MET A 723 -23.53 14.09 -8.62
CA MET A 723 -24.05 13.58 -9.90
C MET A 723 -25.42 14.18 -10.25
N LEU A 724 -26.29 14.34 -9.25
CA LEU A 724 -27.63 14.93 -9.42
C LEU A 724 -27.56 16.46 -9.49
N ARG A 725 -26.75 17.07 -8.61
CA ARG A 725 -26.55 18.53 -8.58
C ARG A 725 -25.87 19.06 -9.82
N GLY A 726 -24.95 18.29 -10.41
CA GLY A 726 -24.29 18.66 -11.68
C GLY A 726 -25.29 18.79 -12.85
N SER A 727 -26.40 18.04 -12.81
CA SER A 727 -27.47 18.07 -13.82
C SER A 727 -28.51 19.17 -13.59
N GLY A 728 -28.34 20.05 -12.60
CA GLY A 728 -29.22 21.20 -12.37
C GLY A 728 -30.31 21.02 -11.32
N ILE A 729 -30.37 19.88 -10.62
CA ILE A 729 -31.36 19.64 -9.57
C ILE A 729 -30.78 20.06 -8.20
N PRO A 730 -31.35 21.08 -7.52
CA PRO A 730 -30.87 21.54 -6.21
C PRO A 730 -31.36 20.63 -5.07
N TRP A 731 -30.86 19.39 -5.02
CA TRP A 731 -31.21 18.40 -4.00
C TRP A 731 -30.00 18.06 -3.11
N ASP A 732 -30.17 18.26 -1.79
CA ASP A 732 -29.20 17.88 -0.76
C ASP A 732 -29.96 17.51 0.52
N LEU A 733 -29.70 16.35 1.09
CA LEU A 733 -30.38 15.89 2.31
C LEU A 733 -30.09 16.78 3.52
N ARG A 734 -28.94 17.47 3.57
CA ARG A 734 -28.59 18.35 4.70
C ARG A 734 -29.49 19.57 4.83
N LYS A 735 -30.10 20.04 3.73
CA LYS A 735 -31.08 21.15 3.72
C LYS A 735 -32.52 20.65 3.66
N THR A 736 -32.79 19.63 2.84
CA THR A 736 -34.17 19.15 2.62
C THR A 736 -34.68 18.30 3.78
N GLN A 737 -33.82 17.45 4.34
CA GLN A 737 -34.12 16.58 5.48
C GLN A 737 -33.00 16.70 6.52
N PRO A 738 -32.88 17.89 7.17
CA PRO A 738 -31.76 18.19 8.02
C PRO A 738 -31.61 17.16 9.14
N TYR A 739 -30.35 16.86 9.44
CA TYR A 739 -29.96 15.95 10.49
C TYR A 739 -28.96 16.60 11.44
N GLU A 740 -28.78 16.01 12.62
CA GLU A 740 -27.89 16.52 13.66
C GLU A 740 -28.12 18.02 13.89
N LYS A 741 -27.14 18.88 13.58
CA LYS A 741 -27.23 20.34 13.71
C LYS A 741 -27.00 21.09 12.38
N TYR A 742 -27.22 20.43 11.24
CA TYR A 742 -27.12 21.08 9.92
C TYR A 742 -28.15 22.20 9.71
N GLU A 743 -29.27 22.20 10.44
CA GLU A 743 -30.28 23.28 10.41
C GLU A 743 -29.76 24.60 11.03
N GLU A 744 -28.84 24.52 12.01
CA GLU A 744 -28.28 25.68 12.71
C GLU A 744 -27.02 26.25 12.04
N VAL A 745 -26.61 25.66 10.91
CA VAL A 745 -25.40 26.02 10.16
C VAL A 745 -25.76 26.63 8.81
N ASP A 746 -25.11 27.76 8.52
CA ASP A 746 -25.33 28.50 7.27
C ASP A 746 -24.32 28.05 6.21
N PHE A 747 -24.83 27.43 5.15
CA PHE A 747 -24.06 27.02 3.97
C PHE A 747 -24.93 27.04 2.71
N ASP A 748 -24.27 27.17 1.57
CA ASP A 748 -24.88 27.23 0.24
C ASP A 748 -24.70 25.88 -0.50
N ILE A 749 -25.58 25.56 -1.45
CA ILE A 749 -25.49 24.32 -2.24
C ILE A 749 -25.02 24.67 -3.65
N PRO A 750 -23.88 24.11 -4.12
CA PRO A 750 -23.46 24.30 -5.51
C PRO A 750 -24.27 23.41 -6.45
N VAL A 751 -24.69 23.97 -7.58
CA VAL A 751 -25.51 23.31 -8.60
C VAL A 751 -24.90 23.62 -9.97
N GLY A 752 -24.78 22.59 -10.82
CA GLY A 752 -24.31 22.70 -12.21
C GLY A 752 -25.45 22.99 -13.18
N GLU A 753 -25.14 23.23 -14.45
CA GLU A 753 -26.15 23.55 -15.46
C GLU A 753 -26.23 22.49 -16.57
N ASN A 754 -25.10 21.93 -16.98
CA ASN A 754 -24.99 21.11 -18.19
C ASN A 754 -25.06 19.60 -17.93
N GLY A 755 -24.77 19.17 -16.69
CA GLY A 755 -24.74 17.75 -16.31
C GLY A 755 -23.48 17.01 -16.74
N ASP A 756 -22.40 17.71 -17.08
CA ASP A 756 -21.14 17.13 -17.55
C ASP A 756 -20.14 16.85 -16.41
N CYS A 757 -19.03 16.21 -16.76
CA CYS A 757 -17.95 15.91 -15.82
C CYS A 757 -17.35 17.19 -15.17
N TYR A 758 -17.30 18.29 -15.92
CA TYR A 758 -16.72 19.55 -15.46
C TYR A 758 -17.57 20.23 -14.38
N ASP A 759 -18.89 20.30 -14.57
CA ASP A 759 -19.81 20.88 -13.58
C ASP A 759 -19.79 20.09 -12.27
N ARG A 760 -19.69 18.76 -12.34
CA ARG A 760 -19.56 17.89 -11.15
C ARG A 760 -18.24 18.12 -10.42
N TYR A 761 -17.16 18.35 -11.15
CA TYR A 761 -15.86 18.73 -10.57
C TYR A 761 -15.96 20.07 -9.84
N ILE A 762 -16.57 21.09 -10.45
CA ILE A 762 -16.78 22.40 -9.82
C ILE A 762 -17.64 22.28 -8.57
N CYS A 763 -18.73 21.48 -8.62
CA CYS A 763 -19.58 21.24 -7.46
C CYS A 763 -18.76 20.72 -6.27
N ARG A 764 -17.84 19.78 -6.49
CA ARG A 764 -16.96 19.25 -5.43
C ARG A 764 -15.98 20.29 -4.88
N ILE A 765 -15.42 21.16 -5.73
CA ILE A 765 -14.55 22.25 -5.27
C ILE A 765 -15.33 23.25 -4.41
N GLN A 766 -16.53 23.63 -4.83
CA GLN A 766 -17.38 24.53 -4.05
C GLN A 766 -17.85 23.87 -2.75
N GLU A 767 -18.17 22.57 -2.77
CA GLU A 767 -18.48 21.82 -1.54
C GLU A 767 -17.31 21.80 -0.55
N MET A 768 -16.05 21.76 -1.01
CA MET A 768 -14.90 21.89 -0.10
C MET A 768 -14.87 23.27 0.57
N ARG A 769 -15.17 24.36 -0.16
CA ARG A 769 -15.22 25.72 0.41
C ARG A 769 -16.35 25.86 1.43
N GLU A 770 -17.53 25.33 1.11
CA GLU A 770 -18.66 25.34 2.04
C GLU A 770 -18.41 24.45 3.26
N ALA A 771 -17.76 23.29 3.11
CA ALA A 771 -17.36 22.44 4.24
C ALA A 771 -16.40 23.16 5.19
N VAL A 772 -15.44 23.93 4.68
CA VAL A 772 -14.54 24.77 5.50
C VAL A 772 -15.32 25.82 6.28
N ARG A 773 -16.31 26.45 5.62
CA ARG A 773 -17.20 27.43 6.25
C ARG A 773 -18.02 26.80 7.39
N ILE A 774 -18.54 25.58 7.19
CA ILE A 774 -19.24 24.82 8.22
C ILE A 774 -18.30 24.49 9.38
N ILE A 775 -17.10 23.99 9.12
CA ILE A 775 -16.10 23.67 10.14
C ILE A 775 -15.79 24.91 11.00
N GLY A 776 -15.59 26.08 10.37
CA GLY A 776 -15.38 27.34 11.08
C GLY A 776 -16.56 27.72 12.00
N GLN A 777 -17.80 27.52 11.55
CA GLN A 777 -19.00 27.76 12.36
C GLN A 777 -19.13 26.76 13.52
N CYS A 778 -18.86 25.47 13.27
CA CYS A 778 -18.91 24.42 14.30
C CYS A 778 -17.87 24.69 15.40
N CYS A 779 -16.65 25.13 15.06
CA CYS A 779 -15.64 25.49 16.06
C CYS A 779 -16.11 26.66 16.95
N ASN A 780 -16.84 27.63 16.40
CA ASN A 780 -17.33 28.79 17.15
C ASN A 780 -18.57 28.48 18.02
N LYS A 781 -19.44 27.58 17.55
CA LYS A 781 -20.73 27.25 18.18
C LYS A 781 -20.69 26.04 19.13
N MET A 782 -19.52 25.41 19.33
CA MET A 782 -19.41 24.17 20.10
C MET A 782 -19.83 24.35 21.59
N PRO A 783 -20.91 23.70 22.07
CA PRO A 783 -21.35 23.84 23.45
C PRO A 783 -20.55 22.94 24.42
N PRO A 784 -20.41 23.33 25.70
CA PRO A 784 -20.02 22.41 26.76
C PRO A 784 -21.16 21.42 27.03
N GLY A 785 -20.84 20.17 27.39
CA GLY A 785 -21.87 19.18 27.71
C GLY A 785 -21.39 17.73 27.64
N PRO A 786 -22.28 16.76 27.93
CA PRO A 786 -21.98 15.35 27.73
C PRO A 786 -21.89 15.01 26.24
N TYR A 787 -21.01 14.08 25.88
CA TYR A 787 -20.81 13.60 24.51
C TYR A 787 -21.49 12.23 24.24
N LYS A 788 -22.16 11.71 25.25
CA LYS A 788 -22.89 10.43 25.27
C LYS A 788 -24.22 10.63 25.99
N ILE A 789 -25.23 9.88 25.60
CA ILE A 789 -26.49 9.82 26.33
C ILE A 789 -26.24 9.21 27.72
N ASP A 790 -26.97 9.71 28.72
CA ASP A 790 -26.86 9.26 30.12
C ASP A 790 -27.51 7.89 30.38
N ASP A 791 -28.12 7.27 29.36
CA ASP A 791 -28.71 5.92 29.47
C ASP A 791 -27.63 4.84 29.33
N HIS A 792 -27.19 4.35 30.49
CA HIS A 792 -26.18 3.29 30.60
C HIS A 792 -26.66 1.90 30.17
N LYS A 793 -27.91 1.73 29.72
CA LYS A 793 -28.37 0.48 29.10
C LYS A 793 -27.92 0.35 27.64
N ILE A 794 -27.70 1.49 26.98
CA ILE A 794 -27.33 1.57 25.57
C ILE A 794 -25.84 1.90 25.45
N VAL A 795 -25.39 2.90 26.21
CA VAL A 795 -24.04 3.42 26.16
C VAL A 795 -23.23 2.92 27.36
N PRO A 796 -21.96 2.49 27.19
CA PRO A 796 -21.16 2.07 28.34
C PRO A 796 -20.85 3.26 29.27
N PRO A 797 -20.93 3.05 30.60
CA PRO A 797 -20.64 4.11 31.56
C PRO A 797 -19.15 4.50 31.56
N PRO A 798 -18.81 5.70 32.09
CA PRO A 798 -17.42 6.11 32.29
C PRO A 798 -16.59 5.09 33.08
N ARG A 799 -15.29 4.98 32.77
CA ARG A 799 -14.43 4.00 33.45
C ARG A 799 -14.22 4.28 34.94
N ALA A 800 -14.37 5.53 35.36
CA ALA A 800 -14.31 5.92 36.77
C ALA A 800 -15.54 5.38 37.52
N SER A 801 -16.76 5.69 37.05
CA SER A 801 -17.99 5.24 37.70
C SER A 801 -18.16 3.72 37.66
N MET A 802 -17.72 3.05 36.60
CA MET A 802 -17.70 1.58 36.50
C MET A 802 -16.90 0.91 37.62
N LYS A 803 -15.84 1.54 38.13
CA LYS A 803 -15.01 0.98 39.21
C LYS A 803 -15.59 1.23 40.60
N GLU A 804 -16.50 2.19 40.73
CA GLU A 804 -17.09 2.61 42.01
C GLU A 804 -18.50 2.06 42.21
N SER A 805 -19.35 2.13 41.18
CA SER A 805 -20.75 1.68 41.21
C SER A 805 -20.91 0.26 40.65
N MET A 806 -21.66 -0.56 41.39
CA MET A 806 -22.00 -1.92 40.97
C MET A 806 -22.94 -1.91 39.76
N GLU A 807 -23.90 -1.00 39.69
CA GLU A 807 -24.81 -0.85 38.55
C GLU A 807 -24.03 -0.55 37.27
N SER A 808 -23.08 0.37 37.34
CA SER A 808 -22.22 0.74 36.22
C SER A 808 -21.39 -0.45 35.71
N LEU A 809 -20.90 -1.29 36.63
CA LEU A 809 -20.18 -2.52 36.28
C LEU A 809 -21.09 -3.56 35.61
N ILE A 810 -22.31 -3.74 36.11
CA ILE A 810 -23.31 -4.66 35.51
C ILE A 810 -23.65 -4.20 34.09
N HIS A 811 -23.93 -2.91 33.91
CA HIS A 811 -24.23 -2.33 32.60
C HIS A 811 -23.07 -2.48 31.61
N HIS A 812 -21.84 -2.17 32.06
CA HIS A 812 -20.64 -2.40 31.26
C HIS A 812 -20.51 -3.87 30.83
N PHE A 813 -20.65 -4.81 31.78
CA PHE A 813 -20.54 -6.23 31.51
C PHE A 813 -21.58 -6.70 30.49
N LYS A 814 -22.85 -6.30 30.64
CA LYS A 814 -23.93 -6.68 29.71
C LYS A 814 -23.74 -6.11 28.30
N ILE A 815 -23.36 -4.83 28.17
CA ILE A 815 -23.18 -4.18 26.87
C ILE A 815 -22.06 -4.87 26.06
N PHE A 816 -20.95 -5.26 26.69
CA PHE A 816 -19.82 -5.86 25.98
C PHE A 816 -19.95 -7.38 25.77
N SER A 817 -20.77 -8.08 26.55
CA SER A 817 -21.02 -9.52 26.38
C SER A 817 -22.22 -9.79 25.47
N GLU A 818 -23.39 -9.26 25.83
CA GLU A 818 -24.66 -9.45 25.13
C GLU A 818 -24.91 -8.34 24.12
N GLY A 819 -24.70 -7.07 24.52
CA GLY A 819 -25.13 -5.89 23.77
C GLY A 819 -26.52 -5.41 24.19
N PHE A 820 -26.94 -4.26 23.65
CA PHE A 820 -28.29 -3.74 23.88
C PHE A 820 -29.28 -4.33 22.88
N SER A 821 -30.53 -4.52 23.31
CA SER A 821 -31.63 -4.95 22.45
C SER A 821 -32.30 -3.73 21.83
N VAL A 822 -32.58 -3.79 20.53
CA VAL A 822 -33.27 -2.71 19.80
C VAL A 822 -34.74 -3.12 19.63
N PRO A 823 -35.72 -2.24 19.84
CA PRO A 823 -37.12 -2.54 19.59
C PRO A 823 -37.38 -3.14 18.21
N ALA A 824 -38.40 -4.00 18.10
CA ALA A 824 -38.80 -4.56 16.82
C ALA A 824 -39.35 -3.47 15.91
N GLY A 825 -38.86 -3.38 14.68
CA GLY A 825 -39.23 -2.33 13.74
C GLY A 825 -38.31 -2.28 12.52
N GLU A 826 -38.70 -1.47 11.54
CA GLU A 826 -37.93 -1.21 10.34
C GLU A 826 -37.69 0.29 10.17
N THR A 827 -36.51 0.67 9.68
CA THR A 827 -36.22 2.05 9.33
C THR A 827 -35.38 2.12 8.07
N TYR A 828 -35.71 3.09 7.23
CA TYR A 828 -34.82 3.60 6.18
C TYR A 828 -34.37 4.98 6.63
N THR A 829 -33.06 5.13 6.85
CA THR A 829 -32.46 6.41 7.23
C THR A 829 -31.35 6.73 6.23
N ALA A 830 -31.47 7.89 5.61
CA ALA A 830 -30.52 8.41 4.65
C ALA A 830 -29.75 9.61 5.21
N ILE A 831 -28.53 9.79 4.74
CA ILE A 831 -27.71 10.99 4.95
C ILE A 831 -27.04 11.39 3.63
N GLU A 832 -26.59 12.64 3.55
CA GLU A 832 -25.79 13.11 2.42
C GLU A 832 -24.32 12.76 2.67
N ALA A 833 -23.88 11.57 2.22
CA ALA A 833 -22.46 11.27 2.13
C ALA A 833 -21.80 12.14 1.04
N PRO A 834 -20.47 12.30 1.02
CA PRO A 834 -19.80 13.13 0.01
C PRO A 834 -19.96 12.59 -1.42
N LYS A 835 -20.19 11.27 -1.54
CA LYS A 835 -20.50 10.59 -2.80
C LYS A 835 -21.94 10.79 -3.25
N GLY A 836 -22.87 10.98 -2.31
CA GLY A 836 -24.30 11.14 -2.55
C GLY A 836 -25.14 10.56 -1.42
N GLU A 837 -26.37 10.16 -1.72
CA GLU A 837 -27.29 9.60 -0.72
C GLU A 837 -26.80 8.21 -0.28
N MET A 838 -26.32 8.14 0.96
CA MET A 838 -26.02 6.89 1.62
C MET A 838 -27.14 6.60 2.62
N ALA A 839 -27.73 5.40 2.52
CA ALA A 839 -28.81 5.03 3.41
C ALA A 839 -28.66 3.60 3.94
N VAL A 840 -29.19 3.40 5.14
CA VAL A 840 -29.25 2.09 5.78
C VAL A 840 -30.71 1.73 5.99
N HIS A 841 -31.13 0.61 5.41
CA HIS A 841 -32.40 -0.04 5.68
C HIS A 841 -32.17 -1.14 6.72
N LEU A 842 -32.58 -0.86 7.95
CA LEU A 842 -32.34 -1.68 9.12
C LEU A 842 -33.66 -2.28 9.62
N ILE A 843 -33.71 -3.60 9.75
CA ILE A 843 -34.83 -4.36 10.31
C ILE A 843 -34.36 -5.00 11.62
N SER A 844 -35.08 -4.73 12.69
CA SER A 844 -34.89 -5.30 14.02
C SER A 844 -36.07 -6.19 14.38
N ASP A 845 -35.79 -7.38 14.95
CA ASP A 845 -36.77 -8.33 15.45
C ASP A 845 -36.97 -8.24 16.99
N GLY A 846 -36.40 -7.22 17.63
CA GLY A 846 -36.40 -7.07 19.08
C GLY A 846 -35.17 -7.64 19.78
N THR A 847 -34.24 -8.26 19.03
CA THR A 847 -33.02 -8.85 19.60
C THR A 847 -31.86 -7.84 19.67
N ASN A 848 -30.71 -8.31 20.17
CA ASN A 848 -29.45 -7.55 20.23
C ASN A 848 -28.67 -7.54 18.91
N ARG A 849 -29.17 -8.19 17.86
CA ARG A 849 -28.57 -8.27 16.53
C ARG A 849 -29.54 -7.71 15.49
N PRO A 850 -29.05 -7.08 14.42
CA PRO A 850 -29.92 -6.68 13.33
C PRO A 850 -30.42 -7.93 12.61
N TYR A 851 -31.74 -8.03 12.42
CA TYR A 851 -32.32 -9.13 11.66
C TYR A 851 -31.90 -9.04 10.19
N LYS A 852 -31.92 -7.82 9.65
CA LYS A 852 -31.43 -7.51 8.31
C LYS A 852 -30.88 -6.09 8.25
N CYS A 853 -29.73 -5.93 7.63
CA CYS A 853 -29.13 -4.63 7.35
C CYS A 853 -28.83 -4.55 5.85
N LYS A 854 -29.60 -3.75 5.11
CA LYS A 854 -29.37 -3.48 3.69
C LYS A 854 -28.81 -2.07 3.53
N ILE A 855 -27.68 -1.94 2.85
CA ILE A 855 -27.04 -0.64 2.64
C ILE A 855 -27.36 -0.18 1.22
N ARG A 856 -27.86 1.04 1.06
CA ARG A 856 -27.91 1.74 -0.23
C ARG A 856 -26.62 2.56 -0.34
N ALA A 857 -25.75 2.17 -1.28
CA ALA A 857 -24.56 2.93 -1.61
C ALA A 857 -24.82 3.79 -2.85
N PRO A 858 -24.35 5.03 -2.86
CA PRO A 858 -24.49 5.92 -4.01
C PRO A 858 -23.74 5.37 -5.23
N GLY A 859 -22.50 4.90 -5.08
CA GLY A 859 -21.68 4.41 -6.19
C GLY A 859 -22.26 3.20 -6.93
N PHE A 860 -23.12 2.41 -6.28
CA PHE A 860 -23.83 1.30 -6.96
C PHE A 860 -24.83 1.82 -8.00
N ALA A 861 -25.59 2.86 -7.66
CA ALA A 861 -26.52 3.49 -8.60
C ALA A 861 -25.74 4.22 -9.71
N HIS A 862 -24.69 4.95 -9.36
CA HIS A 862 -23.85 5.66 -10.33
C HIS A 862 -23.21 4.71 -11.36
N LEU A 863 -22.67 3.58 -10.91
CA LEU A 863 -22.06 2.58 -11.80
C LEU A 863 -23.09 1.91 -12.71
N ALA A 864 -24.34 1.75 -12.29
CA ALA A 864 -25.40 1.22 -13.15
C ALA A 864 -25.69 2.13 -14.36
N GLY A 865 -25.48 3.44 -14.21
CA GLY A 865 -25.60 4.40 -15.32
C GLY A 865 -24.35 4.56 -16.17
N ALA A 866 -23.25 3.86 -15.86
CA ALA A 866 -21.99 3.97 -16.59
C ALA A 866 -22.11 3.59 -18.06
N ASP A 867 -22.93 2.59 -18.40
CA ASP A 867 -23.20 2.21 -19.80
C ASP A 867 -23.79 3.38 -20.57
N PHE A 868 -24.94 3.89 -20.13
CA PHE A 868 -25.61 5.04 -20.75
C PHE A 868 -24.69 6.27 -20.87
N MET A 869 -23.93 6.60 -19.81
CA MET A 869 -23.02 7.75 -19.83
C MET A 869 -21.85 7.59 -20.79
N SER A 870 -21.40 6.36 -21.04
CA SER A 870 -20.22 6.06 -21.86
C SER A 870 -20.52 5.86 -23.33
N ARG A 871 -21.78 5.61 -23.70
CA ARG A 871 -22.17 5.43 -25.11
C ARG A 871 -21.77 6.64 -25.93
N HIS A 872 -21.23 6.38 -27.12
CA HIS A 872 -20.77 7.38 -28.08
C HIS A 872 -19.57 8.22 -27.61
N HIS A 873 -18.96 7.89 -26.47
CA HIS A 873 -17.72 8.51 -26.02
C HIS A 873 -16.52 7.66 -26.42
N PHE A 874 -15.34 8.29 -26.41
CA PHE A 874 -14.10 7.59 -26.68
C PHE A 874 -13.58 6.85 -25.45
N LEU A 875 -12.72 5.85 -25.68
CA LEU A 875 -12.08 5.09 -24.59
C LEU A 875 -11.40 5.96 -23.51
N PRO A 876 -10.68 7.06 -23.84
CA PRO A 876 -10.09 7.93 -22.82
C PRO A 876 -11.12 8.68 -21.97
N ASP A 877 -12.32 8.92 -22.50
CA ASP A 877 -13.38 9.66 -21.80
C ASP A 877 -14.09 8.77 -20.78
N MET A 878 -14.10 7.45 -21.01
CA MET A 878 -14.58 6.48 -20.01
C MET A 878 -13.83 6.59 -18.69
N VAL A 879 -12.52 6.84 -18.74
CA VAL A 879 -11.70 7.06 -17.54
C VAL A 879 -12.16 8.31 -16.78
N ALA A 880 -12.50 9.38 -17.49
CA ALA A 880 -13.03 10.59 -16.88
C ALA A 880 -14.43 10.37 -16.28
N ILE A 881 -15.29 9.60 -16.95
CA ILE A 881 -16.63 9.22 -16.45
C ILE A 881 -16.53 8.40 -15.15
N ILE A 882 -15.60 7.44 -15.09
CA ILE A 882 -15.35 6.65 -13.88
C ILE A 882 -14.88 7.56 -12.73
N GLY A 883 -13.90 8.43 -13.00
CA GLY A 883 -13.37 9.36 -12.00
C GLY A 883 -14.42 10.36 -11.50
N THR A 884 -15.29 10.86 -12.36
CA THR A 884 -16.37 11.76 -11.93
C THR A 884 -17.48 11.08 -11.17
N SER A 885 -17.71 9.79 -11.37
CA SER A 885 -18.67 9.01 -10.59
C SER A 885 -18.17 8.70 -9.17
N ASP A 886 -16.88 8.93 -8.89
CA ASP A 886 -16.24 8.76 -7.58
C ASP A 886 -16.47 7.39 -6.95
N LEU A 887 -16.16 6.34 -7.72
CA LEU A 887 -16.44 4.95 -7.36
C LEU A 887 -15.40 4.39 -6.38
N VAL A 888 -15.88 3.91 -5.23
CA VAL A 888 -15.09 3.11 -4.29
C VAL A 888 -15.70 1.72 -4.21
N PHE A 889 -14.98 0.70 -4.67
CA PHE A 889 -15.59 -0.64 -4.82
C PHE A 889 -16.00 -1.32 -3.52
N GLY A 890 -15.48 -0.89 -2.36
CA GLY A 890 -15.94 -1.42 -1.07
C GLY A 890 -17.39 -1.05 -0.75
N GLU A 891 -17.90 0.07 -1.27
CA GLU A 891 -19.32 0.41 -1.16
C GLU A 891 -20.16 -0.11 -2.33
N VAL A 892 -19.57 -0.47 -3.47
CA VAL A 892 -20.32 -1.09 -4.57
C VAL A 892 -20.57 -2.57 -4.23
N ASP A 893 -19.49 -3.28 -3.92
CA ASP A 893 -19.43 -4.72 -3.65
C ASP A 893 -19.48 -5.00 -2.15
N ARG A 894 -20.63 -5.41 -1.62
CA ARG A 894 -20.83 -5.49 -0.16
C ARG A 894 -21.28 -6.84 0.32
#